data_AF-A0A0T6AAR6-F1
#
_entry.id   AF-A0A0T6AAR6-F1
#
_cell.length_a   1.000
_cell.length_b   1.000
_cell.length_c   1.000
_cell.angle_alpha   90.00
_cell.angle_beta   90.00
_cell.angle_gamma   90.00
#
_symmetry.space_group_name_H-M   'P 1'
#
loop_
_entity.id
_entity.type
_entity.pdbx_description
1 polymer ?
#
loop_
_entity_poly.entity_id
_entity_poly.type
_entity_poly.pdbx_seq_one_letter_code
_entity_poly.pdbx_strand_id
1 'polypeptide(L)'
;MFKHIYVPVDNSDHSNRAIDLGVELGRAFGSRLTGCHVYAARLHDYRFKQMEYTLPEEYKDETELERQRKIHDSLIAMGLQLISDSYLDVMAQKAEAAGLSFERKMIDGKHYKVLIEDVRGSGCDLVIIGALGMGAVKDSQLGSVTERFIRRVKTDTLVVKTLEPDRPGAIVVGLDGSPQSFNGLKLAIGLGKALNRPVEAVAVYDPYLHYAMFNGIVGVLSEKASKIFRIKEQEQLHEEIIDTGLAKIYQSHLEIARKLAREDGVDMGITLLDGKCFEKVLQYCRRRAPWLLILGRIGVHSDEDEMDLGSNTENLLRLAPCNVLLTGGKFYPPLDVKAEEIISWTEEAEARMNRVPPQVKGVARTALLRYAIEQGHTVITSKVINEAMAIFMPARMAEKMQILAEDVAVAKLRAENQSVTAICSVCGYTVKGPNPVVRCPVCKAEADKFQLIDRAVVEAIAAEQGGVEEEETLPGITVKWAADARDGLREVTDAYLRRRAKARIEKYARSKRIPVITKDLAFPMIEETVGRDKLGAGWETLIARTTFEPAQLPGGNGGNGETGEFAWTPDATARLNRVPAGFMRDMTREEIEKVAREKAATTIDLALCEEGIGQARNTMNEVIAGYIRQRKE
;
A
#
# COMPACT_ATOMS: atom_id res chain seq x y z
N MET A 1 -21.43 17.66 8.68
CA MET A 1 -20.50 17.11 7.68
C MET A 1 -19.99 18.23 6.79
N PHE A 2 -20.84 18.81 5.96
CA PHE A 2 -20.52 20.00 5.17
C PHE A 2 -20.88 21.26 5.95
N LYS A 3 -19.96 22.22 6.05
CA LYS A 3 -20.19 23.52 6.69
C LYS A 3 -20.43 24.61 5.65
N HIS A 4 -19.83 24.47 4.48
CA HIS A 4 -19.97 25.41 3.37
C HIS A 4 -20.26 24.70 2.05
N ILE A 5 -21.45 24.99 1.50
CA ILE A 5 -21.91 24.46 0.22
C ILE A 5 -21.85 25.57 -0.84
N TYR A 6 -21.25 25.27 -1.98
CA TYR A 6 -21.10 26.17 -3.11
C TYR A 6 -21.94 25.68 -4.28
N VAL A 7 -22.78 26.54 -4.85
CA VAL A 7 -23.70 26.19 -5.94
C VAL A 7 -23.50 27.16 -7.11
N PRO A 8 -22.88 26.70 -8.22
CA PRO A 8 -22.86 27.44 -9.46
C PRO A 8 -24.26 27.46 -10.07
N VAL A 9 -24.74 28.64 -10.46
CA VAL A 9 -26.07 28.83 -11.02
C VAL A 9 -26.02 29.29 -12.47
N ASP A 10 -26.92 28.80 -13.32
CA ASP A 10 -27.07 29.27 -14.72
C ASP A 10 -28.53 29.26 -15.20
N ASN A 11 -29.49 29.05 -14.30
CA ASN A 11 -30.93 28.97 -14.58
C ASN A 11 -31.36 27.81 -15.52
N SER A 12 -30.46 26.87 -15.82
CA SER A 12 -30.87 25.60 -16.44
C SER A 12 -31.63 24.71 -15.43
N ASP A 13 -32.39 23.74 -15.93
CA ASP A 13 -33.15 22.81 -15.09
C ASP A 13 -32.25 22.06 -14.08
N HIS A 14 -31.06 21.64 -14.51
CA HIS A 14 -30.10 20.96 -13.63
C HIS A 14 -29.50 21.90 -12.58
N SER A 15 -29.26 23.16 -12.94
CA SER A 15 -28.80 24.17 -12.00
C SER A 15 -29.88 24.53 -10.97
N ASN A 16 -31.12 24.66 -11.41
CA ASN A 16 -32.26 24.91 -10.51
C ASN A 16 -32.47 23.74 -9.54
N ARG A 17 -32.33 22.49 -10.02
CA ARG A 17 -32.33 21.32 -9.14
C ARG A 17 -31.12 21.29 -8.19
N ALA A 18 -29.95 21.77 -8.62
CA ALA A 18 -28.78 21.91 -7.76
C ALA A 18 -29.00 22.93 -6.63
N ILE A 19 -29.73 24.02 -6.89
CA ILE A 19 -30.17 24.96 -5.85
C ILE A 19 -31.05 24.23 -4.81
N ASP A 20 -32.02 23.45 -5.27
CA ASP A 20 -32.92 22.71 -4.37
C ASP A 20 -32.16 21.71 -3.48
N LEU A 21 -31.25 20.93 -4.07
CA LEU A 21 -30.37 20.03 -3.30
C LEU A 21 -29.46 20.78 -2.34
N GLY A 22 -28.93 21.95 -2.75
CA GLY A 22 -28.10 22.79 -1.89
C GLY A 22 -28.85 23.29 -0.67
N VAL A 23 -30.10 23.70 -0.83
CA VAL A 23 -30.96 24.13 0.29
C VAL A 23 -31.36 22.96 1.18
N GLU A 24 -31.70 21.80 0.60
CA GLU A 24 -32.02 20.58 1.33
C GLU A 24 -30.84 20.13 2.21
N LEU A 25 -29.64 19.99 1.62
CA LEU A 25 -28.42 19.62 2.35
C LEU A 25 -27.99 20.72 3.32
N GLY A 26 -28.16 21.98 2.96
CA GLY A 26 -27.89 23.12 3.83
C GLY A 26 -28.72 23.08 5.11
N ARG A 27 -30.02 22.75 5.01
CA ARG A 27 -30.88 22.52 6.18
C ARG A 27 -30.43 21.32 7.00
N ALA A 28 -30.15 20.19 6.34
CA ALA A 28 -29.76 18.96 7.02
C ALA A 28 -28.46 19.10 7.83
N PHE A 29 -27.52 19.93 7.37
CA PHE A 29 -26.21 20.09 8.01
C PHE A 29 -25.98 21.45 8.68
N GLY A 30 -26.92 22.38 8.60
CA GLY A 30 -26.73 23.76 9.08
C GLY A 30 -25.61 24.49 8.34
N SER A 31 -25.48 24.26 7.03
CA SER A 31 -24.39 24.81 6.22
C SER A 31 -24.68 26.25 5.78
N ARG A 32 -23.62 27.04 5.60
CA ARG A 32 -23.69 28.28 4.81
C ARG A 32 -23.73 27.94 3.32
N LEU A 33 -24.49 28.72 2.55
CA LEU A 33 -24.60 28.57 1.11
C LEU A 33 -23.91 29.72 0.38
N THR A 34 -23.20 29.42 -0.71
CA THR A 34 -22.73 30.43 -1.67
C THR A 34 -23.32 30.13 -3.04
N GLY A 35 -24.01 31.09 -3.61
CA GLY A 35 -24.48 31.04 -5.00
C GLY A 35 -23.51 31.80 -5.89
N CYS A 36 -23.06 31.20 -6.99
CA CYS A 36 -22.18 31.87 -7.94
C CYS A 36 -22.70 31.80 -9.37
N HIS A 37 -22.80 32.96 -10.02
CA HIS A 37 -22.97 33.04 -11.47
C HIS A 37 -21.73 33.65 -12.11
N VAL A 38 -21.19 32.96 -13.11
CA VAL A 38 -20.11 33.50 -13.95
C VAL A 38 -20.71 33.93 -15.28
N TYR A 39 -20.55 35.19 -15.64
CA TYR A 39 -20.99 35.73 -16.93
C TYR A 39 -19.77 36.12 -17.78
N ALA A 40 -19.93 36.22 -19.09
CA ALA A 40 -18.82 36.35 -20.03
C ALA A 40 -18.90 37.62 -20.89
N ALA A 41 -19.00 38.80 -20.25
CA ALA A 41 -19.16 40.07 -20.96
C ALA A 41 -17.99 40.34 -21.92
N ARG A 42 -16.75 40.18 -21.43
CA ARG A 42 -15.54 40.41 -22.27
C ARG A 42 -15.43 39.49 -23.49
N LEU A 43 -15.94 38.26 -23.39
CA LEU A 43 -15.95 37.32 -24.52
C LEU A 43 -16.97 37.73 -25.58
N HIS A 44 -18.12 38.26 -25.14
CA HIS A 44 -19.14 38.79 -26.02
C HIS A 44 -18.62 40.01 -26.77
N ASP A 45 -17.99 40.95 -26.08
CA ASP A 45 -17.42 42.17 -26.69
C ASP A 45 -16.35 41.85 -27.73
N TYR A 46 -15.50 40.84 -27.47
CA TYR A 46 -14.52 40.38 -28.43
C TYR A 46 -15.16 39.83 -29.71
N ARG A 47 -16.23 39.03 -29.58
CA ARG A 47 -16.96 38.49 -30.73
C ARG A 47 -17.72 39.56 -31.49
N PHE A 48 -18.30 40.53 -30.79
CA PHE A 48 -18.93 41.70 -31.40
C PHE A 48 -17.95 42.44 -32.31
N LYS A 49 -16.73 42.74 -31.81
CA LYS A 49 -15.67 43.39 -32.59
C LYS A 49 -15.24 42.57 -33.82
N GLN A 50 -15.20 41.24 -33.71
CA GLN A 50 -14.91 40.37 -34.85
C GLN A 50 -15.99 40.36 -35.92
N MET A 51 -17.24 40.71 -35.60
CA MET A 51 -18.34 40.74 -36.57
C MET A 51 -18.44 42.08 -37.32
N GLU A 52 -17.69 43.10 -36.92
CA GLU A 52 -17.76 44.45 -37.52
C GLU A 52 -17.51 44.44 -39.04
N TYR A 53 -16.68 43.53 -39.56
CA TYR A 53 -16.44 43.43 -41.01
C TYR A 53 -17.66 42.93 -41.81
N THR A 54 -18.63 42.29 -41.15
CA THR A 54 -19.84 41.75 -41.78
C THR A 54 -21.00 42.75 -41.82
N LEU A 55 -20.83 43.92 -41.18
CA LEU A 55 -21.86 44.95 -41.15
C LEU A 55 -22.11 45.53 -42.57
N PRO A 56 -23.32 46.04 -42.85
CA PRO A 56 -23.56 46.84 -44.05
C PRO A 56 -22.63 48.06 -44.12
N GLU A 57 -22.32 48.55 -45.32
CA GLU A 57 -21.30 49.59 -45.53
C GLU A 57 -21.61 50.91 -44.79
N GLU A 58 -22.88 51.25 -44.65
CA GLU A 58 -23.36 52.42 -43.89
C GLU A 58 -23.01 52.38 -42.39
N TYR A 59 -22.67 51.21 -41.85
CA TYR A 59 -22.31 50.99 -40.45
C TYR A 59 -20.80 50.74 -40.23
N LYS A 60 -19.99 50.78 -41.29
CA LYS A 60 -18.53 50.59 -41.22
C LYS A 60 -17.74 51.90 -41.08
N ASP A 61 -18.42 53.04 -41.02
CA ASP A 61 -17.79 54.30 -40.69
C ASP A 61 -17.21 54.26 -39.27
N GLU A 62 -16.03 54.86 -39.08
CA GLU A 62 -15.30 54.82 -37.81
C GLU A 62 -16.13 55.40 -36.65
N THR A 63 -16.87 56.49 -36.89
CA THR A 63 -17.68 57.13 -35.85
C THR A 63 -18.87 56.26 -35.44
N GLU A 64 -19.50 55.58 -36.41
CA GLU A 64 -20.64 54.71 -36.15
C GLU A 64 -20.19 53.39 -35.49
N LEU A 65 -19.03 52.84 -35.85
CA LEU A 65 -18.44 51.69 -35.16
C LEU A 65 -18.11 52.00 -33.70
N GLU A 66 -17.50 53.15 -33.41
CA GLU A 66 -17.24 53.58 -32.03
C GLU A 66 -18.54 53.77 -31.23
N ARG A 67 -19.55 54.36 -31.84
CA ARG A 67 -20.86 54.53 -31.24
C ARG A 67 -21.51 53.18 -30.92
N GLN A 68 -21.52 52.25 -31.88
CA GLN A 68 -22.04 50.90 -31.71
C GLN A 68 -21.31 50.15 -30.59
N ARG A 69 -19.97 50.21 -30.52
CA ARG A 69 -19.18 49.62 -29.43
C ARG A 69 -19.60 50.17 -28.07
N LYS A 70 -19.70 51.50 -27.91
CA LYS A 70 -20.12 52.12 -26.64
C LYS A 70 -21.54 51.72 -26.21
N ILE A 71 -22.47 51.71 -27.16
CA ILE A 71 -23.86 51.32 -26.90
C ILE A 71 -23.93 49.84 -26.52
N HIS A 72 -23.28 48.98 -27.29
CA HIS A 72 -23.26 47.55 -27.06
C HIS A 72 -22.59 47.19 -25.73
N ASP A 73 -21.37 47.70 -25.46
CA ASP A 73 -20.63 47.43 -24.23
C ASP A 73 -21.46 47.82 -22.99
N SER A 74 -22.13 48.97 -23.01
CA SER A 74 -22.97 49.42 -21.89
C SER A 74 -24.25 48.60 -21.72
N LEU A 75 -24.99 48.34 -22.81
CA LEU A 75 -26.25 47.59 -22.75
C LEU A 75 -26.02 46.11 -22.38
N ILE A 76 -24.99 45.48 -22.95
CA ILE A 76 -24.71 44.07 -22.71
C ILE A 76 -24.08 43.87 -21.34
N ALA A 77 -23.13 44.71 -20.91
CA ALA A 77 -22.56 44.56 -19.57
C ALA A 77 -23.63 44.72 -18.48
N MET A 78 -24.46 45.76 -18.57
CA MET A 78 -25.56 45.99 -17.64
C MET A 78 -26.62 44.88 -17.72
N GLY A 79 -27.00 44.48 -18.94
CA GLY A 79 -27.98 43.42 -19.17
C GLY A 79 -27.53 42.07 -18.63
N LEU A 80 -26.28 41.66 -18.92
CA LEU A 80 -25.72 40.42 -18.40
C LEU A 80 -25.61 40.45 -16.88
N GLN A 81 -25.22 41.57 -16.27
CA GLN A 81 -25.20 41.70 -14.81
C GLN A 81 -26.61 41.55 -14.19
N LEU A 82 -27.61 42.20 -14.78
CA LEU A 82 -28.99 42.13 -14.28
C LEU A 82 -29.58 40.72 -14.41
N ILE A 83 -29.33 40.04 -15.53
CA ILE A 83 -29.71 38.63 -15.73
C ILE A 83 -29.00 37.73 -14.70
N SER A 84 -27.69 37.93 -14.52
CA SER A 84 -26.88 37.18 -13.56
C SER A 84 -27.39 37.33 -12.13
N ASP A 85 -27.80 38.54 -11.76
CA ASP A 85 -28.36 38.81 -10.43
C ASP A 85 -29.71 38.13 -10.24
N SER A 86 -30.55 38.16 -11.28
CA SER A 86 -31.85 37.48 -11.29
C SER A 86 -31.74 35.97 -11.09
N TYR A 87 -30.68 35.34 -11.64
CA TYR A 87 -30.42 33.91 -11.39
C TYR A 87 -30.03 33.62 -9.93
N LEU A 88 -29.31 34.54 -9.29
CA LEU A 88 -28.95 34.44 -7.88
C LEU A 88 -30.14 34.71 -6.95
N ASP A 89 -31.12 35.52 -7.36
CA ASP A 89 -32.32 35.80 -6.58
C ASP A 89 -33.13 34.53 -6.30
N VAL A 90 -33.24 33.64 -7.29
CA VAL A 90 -33.94 32.36 -7.15
C VAL A 90 -33.35 31.55 -5.99
N MET A 91 -32.02 31.50 -5.90
CA MET A 91 -31.33 30.81 -4.81
C MET A 91 -31.43 31.58 -3.48
N ALA A 92 -31.32 32.91 -3.52
CA ALA A 92 -31.41 33.76 -2.33
C ALA A 92 -32.74 33.57 -1.61
N GLN A 93 -33.84 33.63 -2.34
CA GLN A 93 -35.19 33.46 -1.81
C GLN A 93 -35.39 32.07 -1.17
N LYS A 94 -34.89 31.02 -1.83
CA LYS A 94 -34.97 29.65 -1.29
C LYS A 94 -34.10 29.46 -0.04
N ALA A 95 -32.92 30.08 0.01
CA ALA A 95 -32.05 30.06 1.18
C ALA A 95 -32.65 30.83 2.36
N GLU A 96 -33.23 32.01 2.11
CA GLU A 96 -33.92 32.83 3.11
C GLU A 96 -35.14 32.11 3.67
N ALA A 97 -36.00 31.54 2.82
CA ALA A 97 -37.14 30.71 3.23
C ALA A 97 -36.71 29.45 4.01
N ALA A 98 -35.45 29.05 3.90
CA ALA A 98 -34.84 27.97 4.67
C ALA A 98 -34.12 28.42 5.94
N GLY A 99 -34.02 29.73 6.21
CA GLY A 99 -33.26 30.27 7.34
C GLY A 99 -31.75 30.04 7.23
N LEU A 100 -31.22 29.89 6.02
CA LEU A 100 -29.79 29.60 5.78
C LEU A 100 -29.01 30.87 5.44
N SER A 101 -27.78 30.96 5.95
CA SER A 101 -26.85 32.02 5.56
C SER A 101 -26.49 31.88 4.08
N PHE A 102 -26.66 32.96 3.30
CA PHE A 102 -26.42 32.96 1.87
C PHE A 102 -25.45 34.07 1.43
N GLU A 103 -24.44 33.70 0.66
CA GLU A 103 -23.47 34.59 0.04
C GLU A 103 -23.67 34.60 -1.49
N ARG A 104 -23.79 35.79 -2.07
CA ARG A 104 -23.98 35.99 -3.51
C ARG A 104 -22.65 36.33 -4.16
N LYS A 105 -22.30 35.65 -5.25
CA LYS A 105 -21.10 35.93 -6.05
C LYS A 105 -21.44 36.05 -7.53
N MET A 106 -21.09 37.18 -8.11
CA MET A 106 -21.18 37.42 -9.54
C MET A 106 -19.80 37.76 -10.07
N ILE A 107 -19.32 37.02 -11.08
CA ILE A 107 -17.94 37.16 -11.55
C ILE A 107 -17.90 37.20 -13.08
N ASP A 108 -17.19 38.16 -13.66
CA ASP A 108 -16.96 38.24 -15.10
C ASP A 108 -15.77 37.35 -15.52
N GLY A 109 -15.97 36.55 -16.57
CA GLY A 109 -14.88 35.88 -17.27
C GLY A 109 -15.28 34.57 -17.95
N LYS A 110 -14.28 33.71 -18.19
CA LYS A 110 -14.50 32.39 -18.78
C LYS A 110 -15.08 31.46 -17.71
N HIS A 111 -16.37 31.11 -17.82
CA HIS A 111 -17.14 30.24 -16.92
C HIS A 111 -16.30 29.23 -16.12
N TYR A 112 -15.78 28.18 -16.76
CA TYR A 112 -15.04 27.11 -16.07
C TYR A 112 -13.78 27.61 -15.34
N LYS A 113 -13.05 28.57 -15.92
CA LYS A 113 -11.75 29.03 -15.39
C LYS A 113 -11.97 29.79 -14.08
N VAL A 114 -12.86 30.78 -14.13
CA VAL A 114 -13.20 31.62 -12.98
C VAL A 114 -13.83 30.78 -11.88
N LEU A 115 -14.71 29.84 -12.24
CA LEU A 115 -15.35 28.95 -11.27
C LEU A 115 -14.34 28.08 -10.54
N ILE A 116 -13.35 27.53 -11.25
CA ILE A 116 -12.26 26.74 -10.64
C ILE A 116 -11.42 27.61 -9.68
N GLU A 117 -11.07 28.83 -10.11
CA GLU A 117 -10.28 29.77 -9.32
C GLU A 117 -11.00 30.18 -8.03
N ASP A 118 -12.29 30.56 -8.13
CA ASP A 118 -13.08 30.97 -6.96
C ASP A 118 -13.32 29.80 -6.00
N VAL A 119 -13.66 28.60 -6.50
CA VAL A 119 -13.86 27.43 -5.64
C VAL A 119 -12.59 27.08 -4.86
N ARG A 120 -11.42 27.12 -5.50
CA ARG A 120 -10.12 26.88 -4.83
C ARG A 120 -9.81 27.92 -3.74
N GLY A 121 -10.26 29.18 -3.93
CA GLY A 121 -10.07 30.25 -2.95
C GLY A 121 -11.16 30.31 -1.85
N SER A 122 -12.32 29.71 -2.09
CA SER A 122 -13.51 29.87 -1.23
C SER A 122 -13.50 29.05 0.07
N GLY A 123 -12.68 27.99 0.14
CA GLY A 123 -12.65 27.06 1.27
C GLY A 123 -13.96 26.26 1.46
N CYS A 124 -14.76 26.08 0.41
CA CYS A 124 -15.97 25.27 0.48
C CYS A 124 -15.68 23.77 0.63
N ASP A 125 -16.60 23.06 1.30
CA ASP A 125 -16.48 21.63 1.57
C ASP A 125 -17.17 20.79 0.48
N LEU A 126 -18.23 21.34 -0.12
CA LEU A 126 -19.05 20.68 -1.15
C LEU A 126 -19.43 21.67 -2.25
N VAL A 127 -19.26 21.25 -3.49
CA VAL A 127 -19.79 21.93 -4.68
C VAL A 127 -20.97 21.14 -5.21
N ILE A 128 -22.11 21.77 -5.47
CA ILE A 128 -23.27 21.13 -6.12
C ILE A 128 -23.48 21.82 -7.46
N ILE A 129 -23.28 21.09 -8.54
CA ILE A 129 -23.29 21.63 -9.91
C ILE A 129 -24.23 20.83 -10.80
N GLY A 130 -24.95 21.52 -11.69
CA GLY A 130 -25.77 20.89 -12.72
C GLY A 130 -24.93 20.06 -13.69
N ALA A 131 -25.44 18.91 -14.13
CA ALA A 131 -24.77 18.09 -15.14
C ALA A 131 -24.74 18.77 -16.52
N LEU A 132 -25.82 19.46 -16.88
CA LEU A 132 -25.99 20.17 -18.14
C LEU A 132 -26.37 21.64 -17.84
N GLY A 133 -26.01 22.54 -18.75
CA GLY A 133 -26.40 23.95 -18.70
C GLY A 133 -27.35 24.33 -19.83
N MET A 134 -27.66 25.62 -19.97
CA MET A 134 -28.64 26.12 -20.94
C MET A 134 -28.35 25.76 -22.42
N GLY A 135 -27.08 25.53 -22.78
CA GLY A 135 -26.67 25.20 -24.15
C GLY A 135 -26.72 23.70 -24.49
N ALA A 136 -27.38 22.88 -23.69
CA ALA A 136 -27.44 21.43 -23.90
C ALA A 136 -28.27 21.07 -25.14
N VAL A 137 -27.78 20.09 -25.91
CA VAL A 137 -28.50 19.47 -27.04
C VAL A 137 -28.86 18.02 -26.71
N LYS A 138 -29.74 17.40 -27.50
CA LYS A 138 -30.34 16.07 -27.24
C LYS A 138 -29.34 14.98 -26.81
N ASP A 139 -28.15 14.93 -27.39
CA ASP A 139 -27.13 13.90 -27.12
C ASP A 139 -26.10 14.32 -26.06
N SER A 140 -26.31 15.45 -25.38
CA SER A 140 -25.39 15.94 -24.34
C SER A 140 -25.48 15.07 -23.09
N GLN A 141 -24.36 14.45 -22.71
CA GLN A 141 -24.28 13.64 -21.48
C GLN A 141 -23.75 14.43 -20.28
N LEU A 142 -22.86 15.38 -20.52
CA LEU A 142 -22.22 16.23 -19.52
C LEU A 142 -21.84 17.58 -20.15
N GLY A 143 -22.09 18.67 -19.42
CA GLY A 143 -21.82 20.03 -19.87
C GLY A 143 -20.32 20.34 -19.88
N SER A 144 -19.89 21.16 -20.83
CA SER A 144 -18.47 21.49 -21.02
C SER A 144 -17.85 22.23 -19.82
N VAL A 145 -18.63 23.06 -19.12
CA VAL A 145 -18.20 23.74 -17.89
C VAL A 145 -18.01 22.73 -16.77
N THR A 146 -19.02 21.88 -16.52
CA THR A 146 -18.98 20.81 -15.52
C THR A 146 -17.82 19.86 -15.76
N GLU A 147 -17.61 19.41 -17.00
CA GLU A 147 -16.50 18.51 -17.36
C GLU A 147 -15.11 19.13 -17.11
N ARG A 148 -14.91 20.39 -17.48
CA ARG A 148 -13.63 21.07 -17.23
C ARG A 148 -13.40 21.35 -15.75
N PHE A 149 -14.48 21.65 -15.03
CA PHE A 149 -14.49 21.92 -13.59
C PHE A 149 -14.12 20.66 -12.80
N ILE A 150 -14.86 19.56 -12.99
CA ILE A 150 -14.63 18.33 -12.25
C ILE A 150 -13.19 17.88 -12.39
N ARG A 151 -12.56 17.96 -13.57
CA ARG A 151 -11.18 17.51 -13.79
C ARG A 151 -10.14 18.34 -13.03
N ARG A 152 -10.48 19.54 -12.57
CA ARG A 152 -9.51 20.49 -12.01
C ARG A 152 -9.76 20.82 -10.54
N VAL A 153 -10.91 20.45 -9.98
CA VAL A 153 -11.27 20.73 -8.59
C VAL A 153 -11.26 19.43 -7.78
N LYS A 154 -10.52 19.44 -6.67
CA LYS A 154 -10.43 18.31 -5.73
C LYS A 154 -11.47 18.39 -4.59
N THR A 155 -12.21 19.48 -4.47
CA THR A 155 -13.34 19.59 -3.51
C THR A 155 -14.42 18.55 -3.85
N ASP A 156 -15.07 18.00 -2.83
CA ASP A 156 -16.18 17.07 -3.04
C ASP A 156 -17.25 17.74 -3.91
N THR A 157 -17.66 17.08 -4.99
CA THR A 157 -18.50 17.68 -6.04
C THR A 157 -19.69 16.76 -6.36
N LEU A 158 -20.90 17.23 -6.06
CA LEU A 158 -22.16 16.59 -6.41
C LEU A 158 -22.63 17.10 -7.79
N VAL A 159 -22.65 16.21 -8.77
CA VAL A 159 -23.15 16.48 -10.11
C VAL A 159 -24.61 16.05 -10.21
N VAL A 160 -25.48 17.03 -10.45
CA VAL A 160 -26.93 16.86 -10.46
C VAL A 160 -27.40 16.46 -11.85
N LYS A 161 -27.74 15.18 -12.00
CA LYS A 161 -28.17 14.57 -13.28
C LYS A 161 -29.68 14.33 -13.35
N THR A 162 -30.36 14.21 -12.21
CA THR A 162 -31.79 13.89 -12.17
C THR A 162 -32.61 15.13 -11.84
N LEU A 163 -33.64 15.42 -12.62
CA LEU A 163 -34.52 16.58 -12.39
C LEU A 163 -35.64 16.29 -11.38
N GLU A 164 -35.99 15.02 -11.18
CA GLU A 164 -37.02 14.57 -10.23
C GLU A 164 -36.55 14.78 -8.78
N PRO A 165 -37.25 15.60 -7.96
CA PRO A 165 -36.83 15.90 -6.61
C PRO A 165 -37.01 14.71 -5.65
N ASP A 166 -38.16 14.04 -5.71
CA ASP A 166 -38.57 12.99 -4.77
C ASP A 166 -38.20 11.57 -5.22
N ARG A 167 -37.20 11.45 -6.11
CA ARG A 167 -36.81 10.14 -6.64
C ARG A 167 -36.42 9.20 -5.48
N PRO A 168 -37.10 8.04 -5.35
CA PRO A 168 -36.72 7.04 -4.36
C PRO A 168 -35.39 6.39 -4.76
N GLY A 169 -34.68 5.82 -3.79
CA GLY A 169 -33.45 5.09 -4.05
C GLY A 169 -32.41 5.27 -2.96
N ALA A 170 -31.52 4.29 -2.86
CA ALA A 170 -30.40 4.27 -1.93
C ALA A 170 -29.29 5.22 -2.36
N ILE A 171 -28.42 5.54 -1.40
CA ILE A 171 -27.09 6.11 -1.65
C ILE A 171 -26.14 4.92 -1.84
N VAL A 172 -25.57 4.80 -3.03
CA VAL A 172 -24.64 3.73 -3.38
C VAL A 172 -23.22 4.28 -3.39
N VAL A 173 -22.28 3.63 -2.71
CA VAL A 173 -20.85 3.97 -2.76
C VAL A 173 -20.06 2.88 -3.50
N GLY A 174 -19.20 3.29 -4.43
CA GLY A 174 -18.24 2.40 -5.07
C GLY A 174 -16.98 2.21 -4.20
N LEU A 175 -16.63 0.97 -3.89
CA LEU A 175 -15.48 0.61 -3.06
C LEU A 175 -14.43 -0.19 -3.84
N ASP A 176 -13.20 0.29 -3.78
CA ASP A 176 -12.01 -0.32 -4.40
C ASP A 176 -10.83 -0.45 -3.42
N GLY A 177 -11.05 -0.16 -2.13
CA GLY A 177 -10.01 -0.17 -1.10
C GLY A 177 -9.14 1.09 -1.03
N SER A 178 -9.27 2.02 -1.97
CA SER A 178 -8.53 3.28 -1.95
C SER A 178 -9.00 4.21 -0.81
N PRO A 179 -8.13 5.12 -0.32
CA PRO A 179 -8.53 6.11 0.68
C PRO A 179 -9.68 7.02 0.22
N GLN A 180 -9.81 7.25 -1.09
CA GLN A 180 -10.90 8.06 -1.64
C GLN A 180 -12.23 7.30 -1.60
N SER A 181 -12.25 6.01 -1.95
CA SER A 181 -13.50 5.23 -1.86
C SER A 181 -13.98 5.09 -0.41
N PHE A 182 -13.08 4.93 0.55
CA PHE A 182 -13.42 4.97 1.97
C PHE A 182 -13.87 6.36 2.47
N ASN A 183 -13.36 7.46 1.89
CA ASN A 183 -13.93 8.77 2.17
C ASN A 183 -15.36 8.87 1.62
N GLY A 184 -15.58 8.33 0.42
CA GLY A 184 -16.91 8.19 -0.17
C GLY A 184 -17.89 7.44 0.73
N LEU A 185 -17.44 6.37 1.40
CA LEU A 185 -18.24 5.64 2.39
C LEU A 185 -18.64 6.54 3.56
N LYS A 186 -17.69 7.30 4.11
CA LYS A 186 -17.98 8.22 5.22
C LYS A 186 -19.03 9.25 4.81
N LEU A 187 -18.92 9.79 3.59
CA LEU A 187 -19.92 10.69 3.02
C LEU A 187 -21.27 9.99 2.86
N ALA A 188 -21.28 8.75 2.37
CA ALA A 188 -22.49 7.95 2.20
C ALA A 188 -23.25 7.76 3.52
N ILE A 189 -22.53 7.38 4.59
CA ILE A 189 -23.09 7.19 5.93
C ILE A 189 -23.68 8.50 6.47
N GLY A 190 -22.94 9.61 6.37
CA GLY A 190 -23.43 10.90 6.89
C GLY A 190 -24.60 11.46 6.09
N LEU A 191 -24.60 11.31 4.76
CA LEU A 191 -25.74 11.67 3.92
C LEU A 191 -26.94 10.76 4.17
N GLY A 192 -26.73 9.46 4.33
CA GLY A 192 -27.78 8.48 4.62
C GLY A 192 -28.52 8.81 5.92
N LYS A 193 -27.78 9.15 6.99
CA LYS A 193 -28.35 9.61 8.26
C LYS A 193 -29.12 10.93 8.11
N ALA A 194 -28.51 11.92 7.45
CA ALA A 194 -29.09 13.26 7.36
C ALA A 194 -30.34 13.31 6.47
N LEU A 195 -30.40 12.48 5.44
CA LEU A 195 -31.51 12.42 4.49
C LEU A 195 -32.46 11.24 4.74
N ASN A 196 -32.20 10.44 5.77
CA ASN A 196 -32.93 9.20 6.07
C ASN A 196 -33.05 8.27 4.85
N ARG A 197 -31.93 8.01 4.18
CA ARG A 197 -31.86 7.15 2.98
C ARG A 197 -31.01 5.90 3.24
N PRO A 198 -31.39 4.74 2.68
CA PRO A 198 -30.58 3.53 2.80
C PRO A 198 -29.23 3.72 2.13
N VAL A 199 -28.21 3.09 2.69
CA VAL A 199 -26.84 3.11 2.16
C VAL A 199 -26.48 1.72 1.68
N GLU A 200 -25.84 1.63 0.52
CA GLU A 200 -25.33 0.39 -0.06
C GLU A 200 -23.89 0.58 -0.54
N ALA A 201 -23.06 -0.43 -0.41
CA ALA A 201 -21.71 -0.45 -0.96
C ALA A 201 -21.58 -1.49 -2.08
N VAL A 202 -20.94 -1.09 -3.18
CA VAL A 202 -20.68 -1.94 -4.34
C VAL A 202 -19.20 -1.98 -4.62
N ALA A 203 -18.64 -3.17 -4.77
CA ALA A 203 -17.27 -3.40 -5.19
C ALA A 203 -17.25 -4.24 -6.46
N VAL A 204 -16.32 -3.96 -7.37
CA VAL A 204 -16.19 -4.70 -8.63
C VAL A 204 -14.74 -5.11 -8.84
N TYR A 205 -14.52 -6.40 -9.11
CA TYR A 205 -13.22 -6.92 -9.54
C TYR A 205 -13.33 -7.43 -10.98
N ASP A 206 -12.26 -7.26 -11.77
CA ASP A 206 -12.23 -7.62 -13.20
C ASP A 206 -11.35 -8.85 -13.42
N PRO A 207 -11.92 -10.07 -13.43
CA PRO A 207 -11.17 -11.27 -13.77
C PRO A 207 -10.86 -11.33 -15.27
N TYR A 208 -11.57 -10.60 -16.14
CA TYR A 208 -11.49 -10.83 -17.59
C TYR A 208 -10.32 -10.15 -18.29
N LEU A 209 -9.70 -9.15 -17.66
CA LEU A 209 -8.58 -8.44 -18.26
C LEU A 209 -7.40 -9.37 -18.56
N HIS A 210 -7.06 -10.27 -17.64
CA HIS A 210 -5.94 -11.17 -17.86
C HIS A 210 -6.30 -12.23 -18.92
N TYR A 211 -7.52 -12.77 -18.95
CA TYR A 211 -7.95 -13.68 -20.02
C TYR A 211 -7.83 -13.05 -21.42
N ALA A 212 -8.27 -11.80 -21.57
CA ALA A 212 -8.16 -11.09 -22.85
C ALA A 212 -6.70 -10.90 -23.28
N MET A 213 -5.82 -10.56 -22.33
CA MET A 213 -4.39 -10.43 -22.59
C MET A 213 -3.74 -11.77 -22.94
N PHE A 214 -4.03 -12.83 -22.19
CA PHE A 214 -3.51 -14.18 -22.46
C PHE A 214 -3.94 -14.67 -23.84
N ASN A 215 -5.22 -14.55 -24.19
CA ASN A 215 -5.73 -14.93 -25.51
C ASN A 215 -5.07 -14.13 -26.65
N GLY A 216 -4.80 -12.84 -26.44
CA GLY A 216 -4.06 -12.02 -27.39
C GLY A 216 -2.61 -12.47 -27.59
N ILE A 217 -1.93 -12.89 -26.50
CA ILE A 217 -0.53 -13.33 -26.54
C ILE A 217 -0.40 -14.71 -27.19
N VAL A 218 -1.33 -15.65 -26.92
CA VAL A 218 -1.33 -17.00 -27.49
C VAL A 218 -1.27 -16.97 -29.03
N GLY A 219 -1.97 -16.02 -29.66
CA GLY A 219 -1.98 -15.88 -31.12
C GLY A 219 -0.69 -15.30 -31.72
N VAL A 220 0.20 -14.73 -30.91
CA VAL A 220 1.43 -14.04 -31.36
C VAL A 220 2.69 -14.83 -31.00
N LEU A 221 2.64 -15.68 -29.97
CA LEU A 221 3.79 -16.46 -29.55
C LEU A 221 4.10 -17.60 -30.52
N SER A 222 5.39 -17.75 -30.87
CA SER A 222 5.87 -18.96 -31.53
C SER A 222 5.62 -20.20 -30.66
N GLU A 223 5.47 -21.37 -31.27
CA GLU A 223 5.27 -22.64 -30.53
C GLU A 223 6.31 -22.87 -29.43
N LYS A 224 7.58 -22.52 -29.68
CA LYS A 224 8.65 -22.60 -28.66
C LYS A 224 8.42 -21.65 -27.48
N ALA A 225 7.97 -20.43 -27.73
CA ALA A 225 7.70 -19.45 -26.68
C ALA A 225 6.45 -19.81 -25.88
N SER A 226 5.42 -20.36 -26.54
CA SER A 226 4.19 -20.84 -25.90
C SER A 226 4.46 -21.99 -24.91
N LYS A 227 5.31 -22.95 -25.27
CA LYS A 227 5.74 -24.03 -24.35
C LYS A 227 6.50 -23.50 -23.12
N ILE A 228 7.36 -22.50 -23.29
CA ILE A 228 8.10 -21.89 -22.17
C ILE A 228 7.16 -21.18 -21.20
N PHE A 229 6.12 -20.53 -21.71
CA PHE A 229 5.17 -19.76 -20.90
C PHE A 229 4.14 -20.62 -20.15
N ARG A 230 4.10 -21.94 -20.41
CA ARG A 230 3.19 -22.91 -19.78
C ARG A 230 1.75 -22.39 -19.64
N ILE A 231 1.20 -21.92 -20.76
CA ILE A 231 -0.05 -21.14 -20.79
C ILE A 231 -1.21 -21.86 -20.10
N LYS A 232 -1.36 -23.18 -20.30
CA LYS A 232 -2.41 -23.98 -19.64
C LYS A 232 -2.30 -24.00 -18.11
N GLU A 233 -1.07 -24.10 -17.58
CA GLU A 233 -0.84 -24.05 -16.13
C GLU A 233 -1.09 -22.65 -15.57
N GLN A 234 -0.73 -21.60 -16.34
CA GLN A 234 -1.03 -20.23 -15.96
C GLN A 234 -2.52 -19.94 -15.98
N GLU A 235 -3.25 -20.36 -17.01
CA GLU A 235 -4.71 -20.20 -17.12
C GLU A 235 -5.41 -20.84 -15.91
N GLN A 236 -5.06 -22.09 -15.56
CA GLN A 236 -5.62 -22.77 -14.39
C GLN A 236 -5.29 -22.05 -13.06
N LEU A 237 -4.06 -21.55 -12.89
CA LEU A 237 -3.67 -20.80 -11.70
C LEU A 237 -4.46 -19.49 -11.56
N HIS A 238 -4.79 -18.83 -12.68
CA HIS A 238 -5.55 -17.58 -12.66
C HIS A 238 -7.04 -17.82 -12.33
N GLU A 239 -7.63 -18.86 -12.92
CA GLU A 239 -9.01 -19.27 -12.63
C GLU A 239 -9.20 -19.71 -11.16
N GLU A 240 -8.31 -20.57 -10.64
CA GLU A 240 -8.51 -21.18 -9.33
C GLU A 240 -8.06 -20.27 -8.16
N ILE A 241 -6.93 -19.59 -8.31
CA ILE A 241 -6.27 -18.87 -7.20
C ILE A 241 -6.45 -17.36 -7.31
N ILE A 242 -6.22 -16.79 -8.50
CA ILE A 242 -6.19 -15.32 -8.66
C ILE A 242 -7.59 -14.73 -8.60
N ASP A 243 -8.56 -15.28 -9.31
CA ASP A 243 -9.94 -14.76 -9.30
C ASP A 243 -10.57 -14.89 -7.92
N THR A 244 -10.39 -16.04 -7.27
CA THR A 244 -10.80 -16.25 -5.87
C THR A 244 -10.10 -15.28 -4.91
N GLY A 245 -8.80 -15.04 -5.12
CA GLY A 245 -8.00 -14.11 -4.33
C GLY A 245 -8.48 -12.65 -4.48
N LEU A 246 -8.70 -12.19 -5.71
CA LEU A 246 -9.22 -10.85 -6.01
C LEU A 246 -10.62 -10.67 -5.42
N ALA A 247 -11.52 -11.64 -5.60
CA ALA A 247 -12.85 -11.60 -5.01
C ALA A 247 -12.77 -11.45 -3.48
N LYS A 248 -11.88 -12.19 -2.81
CA LYS A 248 -11.66 -12.06 -1.35
C LYS A 248 -11.14 -10.68 -0.95
N ILE A 249 -10.21 -10.09 -1.70
CA ILE A 249 -9.70 -8.74 -1.41
C ILE A 249 -10.84 -7.71 -1.46
N TYR A 250 -11.62 -7.69 -2.54
CA TYR A 250 -12.71 -6.72 -2.68
C TYR A 250 -13.85 -7.00 -1.69
N GLN A 251 -14.12 -8.27 -1.38
CA GLN A 251 -15.04 -8.64 -0.30
C GLN A 251 -14.56 -8.07 1.04
N SER A 252 -13.27 -8.16 1.36
CA SER A 252 -12.74 -7.58 2.62
C SER A 252 -12.98 -6.07 2.71
N HIS A 253 -12.89 -5.33 1.60
CA HIS A 253 -13.17 -3.90 1.56
C HIS A 253 -14.64 -3.58 1.84
N LEU A 254 -15.56 -4.39 1.30
CA LEU A 254 -16.98 -4.30 1.61
C LEU A 254 -17.26 -4.61 3.08
N GLU A 255 -16.58 -5.60 3.66
CA GLU A 255 -16.75 -5.98 5.06
C GLU A 255 -16.26 -4.91 6.03
N ILE A 256 -15.08 -4.34 5.78
CA ILE A 256 -14.58 -3.15 6.48
C ILE A 256 -15.62 -2.04 6.43
N ALA A 257 -16.20 -1.78 5.26
CA ALA A 257 -17.19 -0.75 5.11
C ALA A 257 -18.48 -1.02 5.89
N ARG A 258 -18.95 -2.27 5.91
CA ARG A 258 -20.10 -2.72 6.69
C ARG A 258 -19.86 -2.56 8.18
N LYS A 259 -18.67 -2.89 8.67
CA LYS A 259 -18.30 -2.70 10.08
C LYS A 259 -18.30 -1.22 10.47
N LEU A 260 -17.65 -0.37 9.66
CA LEU A 260 -17.64 1.08 9.88
C LEU A 260 -19.05 1.69 9.86
N ALA A 261 -19.92 1.24 8.95
CA ALA A 261 -21.31 1.69 8.91
C ALA A 261 -22.09 1.30 10.17
N ARG A 262 -21.90 0.06 10.67
CA ARG A 262 -22.53 -0.43 11.90
C ARG A 262 -22.06 0.29 13.15
N GLU A 263 -20.77 0.62 13.27
CA GLU A 263 -20.24 1.44 14.37
C GLU A 263 -20.92 2.81 14.42
N ASP A 264 -21.30 3.31 13.25
CA ASP A 264 -22.06 4.54 13.07
C ASP A 264 -23.58 4.34 13.17
N GLY A 265 -24.09 3.14 13.44
CA GLY A 265 -25.51 2.84 13.57
C GLY A 265 -26.29 2.80 12.26
N VAL A 266 -25.62 2.60 11.12
CA VAL A 266 -26.25 2.44 9.80
C VAL A 266 -26.12 0.98 9.37
N ASP A 267 -27.26 0.34 9.10
CA ASP A 267 -27.26 -0.95 8.43
C ASP A 267 -27.07 -0.75 6.93
N MET A 268 -26.07 -1.44 6.37
CA MET A 268 -25.60 -1.21 5.00
C MET A 268 -25.52 -2.52 4.23
N GLY A 269 -26.21 -2.58 3.10
CA GLY A 269 -26.10 -3.68 2.15
C GLY A 269 -24.75 -3.63 1.43
N ILE A 270 -24.14 -4.79 1.19
CA ILE A 270 -22.90 -4.92 0.41
C ILE A 270 -23.13 -5.81 -0.80
N THR A 271 -22.55 -5.46 -1.95
CA THR A 271 -22.63 -6.25 -3.18
C THR A 271 -21.27 -6.32 -3.86
N LEU A 272 -20.77 -7.53 -4.08
CA LEU A 272 -19.60 -7.81 -4.89
C LEU A 272 -20.05 -8.19 -6.31
N LEU A 273 -19.42 -7.61 -7.33
CA LEU A 273 -19.67 -7.92 -8.73
C LEU A 273 -18.37 -8.32 -9.43
N ASP A 274 -18.47 -9.23 -10.39
CA ASP A 274 -17.38 -9.62 -11.28
C ASP A 274 -17.53 -8.94 -12.65
N GLY A 275 -16.42 -8.49 -13.21
CA GLY A 275 -16.28 -8.00 -14.58
C GLY A 275 -15.82 -6.55 -14.69
N LYS A 276 -16.07 -5.94 -15.85
CA LYS A 276 -15.56 -4.59 -16.10
C LYS A 276 -16.22 -3.57 -15.18
N CYS A 277 -15.42 -2.90 -14.34
CA CYS A 277 -15.90 -2.03 -13.25
C CYS A 277 -16.99 -1.03 -13.68
N PHE A 278 -16.70 -0.12 -14.62
CA PHE A 278 -17.70 0.88 -15.02
C PHE A 278 -18.97 0.27 -15.61
N GLU A 279 -18.86 -0.85 -16.33
CA GLU A 279 -20.00 -1.52 -16.95
C GLU A 279 -20.91 -2.15 -15.90
N LYS A 280 -20.32 -2.89 -14.96
CA LYS A 280 -21.08 -3.59 -13.91
C LYS A 280 -21.72 -2.61 -12.93
N VAL A 281 -21.03 -1.54 -12.56
CA VAL A 281 -21.63 -0.46 -11.75
C VAL A 281 -22.74 0.26 -12.53
N LEU A 282 -22.58 0.49 -13.84
CA LEU A 282 -23.63 1.09 -14.67
C LEU A 282 -24.87 0.19 -14.76
N GLN A 283 -24.69 -1.11 -14.98
CA GLN A 283 -25.78 -2.11 -14.97
C GLN A 283 -26.47 -2.14 -13.61
N TYR A 284 -25.69 -2.10 -12.52
CA TYR A 284 -26.22 -2.00 -11.16
C TYR A 284 -27.09 -0.75 -10.98
N CYS A 285 -26.59 0.41 -11.40
CA CYS A 285 -27.31 1.69 -11.29
C CYS A 285 -28.59 1.70 -12.13
N ARG A 286 -28.60 1.08 -13.32
CA ARG A 286 -29.81 0.96 -14.15
C ARG A 286 -30.87 0.07 -13.51
N ARG A 287 -30.46 -1.03 -12.88
CA ARG A 287 -31.36 -1.99 -12.24
C ARG A 287 -31.90 -1.49 -10.90
N ARG A 288 -31.04 -0.91 -10.06
CA ARG A 288 -31.38 -0.47 -8.69
C ARG A 288 -31.88 0.97 -8.62
N ALA A 289 -31.64 1.77 -9.67
CA ALA A 289 -32.01 3.18 -9.75
C ALA A 289 -31.64 3.97 -8.47
N PRO A 290 -30.35 3.98 -8.06
CA PRO A 290 -29.95 4.68 -6.86
C PRO A 290 -30.23 6.19 -6.97
N TRP A 291 -30.44 6.83 -5.83
CA TRP A 291 -30.63 8.28 -5.78
C TRP A 291 -29.30 9.01 -6.00
N LEU A 292 -28.23 8.46 -5.46
CA LEU A 292 -26.88 8.99 -5.55
C LEU A 292 -25.86 7.85 -5.70
N LEU A 293 -24.92 8.00 -6.63
CA LEU A 293 -23.71 7.19 -6.73
C LEU A 293 -22.51 8.01 -6.23
N ILE A 294 -21.80 7.50 -5.23
CA ILE A 294 -20.60 8.13 -4.67
C ILE A 294 -19.36 7.37 -5.15
N LEU A 295 -18.40 8.11 -5.72
CA LEU A 295 -17.16 7.55 -6.28
C LEU A 295 -15.94 8.36 -5.84
N GLY A 296 -14.81 7.68 -5.67
CA GLY A 296 -13.51 8.33 -5.68
C GLY A 296 -13.22 8.96 -7.04
N ARG A 297 -12.43 10.03 -7.06
CA ARG A 297 -12.03 10.66 -8.33
C ARG A 297 -11.05 9.79 -9.11
N ILE A 298 -10.17 9.11 -8.41
CA ILE A 298 -9.23 8.14 -8.93
C ILE A 298 -9.29 6.87 -8.08
N GLY A 299 -8.80 5.76 -8.63
CA GLY A 299 -8.84 4.45 -7.97
C GLY A 299 -7.51 4.05 -7.35
N VAL A 300 -7.47 2.86 -6.77
CA VAL A 300 -6.29 2.29 -6.08
C VAL A 300 -5.03 2.16 -6.94
N HIS A 301 -5.16 2.07 -8.26
CA HIS A 301 -4.05 1.92 -9.21
C HIS A 301 -3.56 3.24 -9.81
N SER A 302 -3.98 4.39 -9.28
CA SER A 302 -3.67 5.70 -9.84
C SER A 302 -2.66 6.44 -8.99
N ASP A 303 -1.64 7.01 -9.63
CA ASP A 303 -0.75 7.98 -9.01
C ASP A 303 -1.46 9.31 -8.84
N GLU A 304 -1.51 9.81 -7.60
CA GLU A 304 -2.38 10.91 -7.21
C GLU A 304 -2.04 12.27 -7.82
N ASP A 305 -0.79 12.43 -8.26
CA ASP A 305 -0.26 13.67 -8.81
C ASP A 305 -0.24 13.68 -10.35
N GLU A 306 -0.49 12.53 -10.99
CA GLU A 306 -0.44 12.41 -12.46
C GLU A 306 -1.82 12.38 -13.11
N MET A 307 -2.86 11.97 -12.37
CA MET A 307 -4.20 11.76 -12.91
C MET A 307 -5.24 12.72 -12.36
N ASP A 308 -6.08 13.26 -13.25
CA ASP A 308 -7.16 14.18 -12.88
C ASP A 308 -8.45 13.46 -12.47
N LEU A 309 -8.85 12.45 -13.27
CA LEU A 309 -10.04 11.63 -13.08
C LEU A 309 -9.80 10.23 -13.67
N GLY A 310 -10.12 9.20 -12.90
CA GLY A 310 -10.02 7.81 -13.33
C GLY A 310 -11.03 7.46 -14.41
N SER A 311 -10.67 6.54 -15.30
CA SER A 311 -11.50 6.14 -16.45
C SER A 311 -12.85 5.53 -16.02
N ASN A 312 -12.89 4.75 -14.94
CA ASN A 312 -14.15 4.21 -14.41
C ASN A 312 -15.07 5.33 -13.92
N THR A 313 -14.52 6.28 -13.17
CA THR A 313 -15.25 7.44 -12.65
C THR A 313 -15.76 8.35 -13.76
N GLU A 314 -14.95 8.60 -14.79
CA GLU A 314 -15.38 9.39 -15.96
C GLU A 314 -16.56 8.72 -16.70
N ASN A 315 -16.44 7.44 -17.03
CA ASN A 315 -17.49 6.71 -17.73
C ASN A 315 -18.79 6.67 -16.92
N LEU A 316 -18.70 6.40 -15.61
CA LEU A 316 -19.86 6.41 -14.72
C LEU A 316 -20.46 7.80 -14.59
N LEU A 317 -19.66 8.84 -14.49
CA LEU A 317 -20.17 10.21 -14.43
C LEU A 317 -20.95 10.57 -15.69
N ARG A 318 -20.52 10.14 -16.88
CA ARG A 318 -21.24 10.40 -18.13
C ARG A 318 -22.50 9.55 -18.26
N LEU A 319 -22.41 8.25 -17.94
CA LEU A 319 -23.43 7.27 -18.31
C LEU A 319 -24.43 6.92 -17.21
N ALA A 320 -24.09 7.13 -15.93
CA ALA A 320 -24.97 6.76 -14.82
C ALA A 320 -26.29 7.58 -14.87
N PRO A 321 -27.45 6.95 -14.65
CA PRO A 321 -28.77 7.60 -14.74
C PRO A 321 -29.21 8.29 -13.42
N CYS A 322 -28.28 8.51 -12.50
CA CYS A 322 -28.51 9.06 -11.15
C CYS A 322 -27.53 10.20 -10.88
N ASN A 323 -27.74 10.93 -9.78
CA ASN A 323 -26.76 11.93 -9.35
C ASN A 323 -25.43 11.26 -8.99
N VAL A 324 -24.32 11.96 -9.20
CA VAL A 324 -22.99 11.42 -8.93
C VAL A 324 -22.21 12.37 -8.02
N LEU A 325 -21.75 11.88 -6.88
CA LEU A 325 -20.85 12.62 -5.98
C LEU A 325 -19.43 12.09 -6.18
N LEU A 326 -18.54 12.99 -6.58
CA LEU A 326 -17.11 12.72 -6.65
C LEU A 326 -16.44 13.24 -5.39
N THR A 327 -15.73 12.37 -4.68
CA THR A 327 -15.00 12.78 -3.49
C THR A 327 -13.51 12.99 -3.77
N GLY A 328 -12.96 14.10 -3.29
CA GLY A 328 -11.50 14.32 -3.28
C GLY A 328 -10.88 14.32 -1.89
N GLY A 329 -11.68 14.05 -0.85
CA GLY A 329 -11.18 13.73 0.48
C GLY A 329 -10.57 12.32 0.55
N LYS A 330 -9.87 12.05 1.65
CA LYS A 330 -9.29 10.73 1.94
C LYS A 330 -9.65 10.30 3.35
N PHE A 331 -9.98 9.03 3.49
CA PHE A 331 -10.19 8.41 4.77
C PHE A 331 -9.46 7.07 4.80
N TYR A 332 -8.71 6.85 5.87
CA TYR A 332 -8.01 5.60 6.11
C TYR A 332 -8.73 4.89 7.24
N PRO A 333 -9.39 3.75 6.96
CA PRO A 333 -9.99 2.96 8.02
C PRO A 333 -8.97 2.61 9.12
N PRO A 334 -9.40 2.53 10.39
CA PRO A 334 -8.55 2.09 11.50
C PRO A 334 -7.82 0.77 11.21
N LEU A 335 -6.56 0.67 11.66
CA LEU A 335 -5.67 -0.45 11.31
C LEU A 335 -6.17 -1.78 11.86
N ASP A 336 -6.77 -1.78 13.03
CA ASP A 336 -7.43 -2.93 13.67
C ASP A 336 -8.59 -3.46 12.83
N VAL A 337 -9.48 -2.58 12.35
CA VAL A 337 -10.59 -2.95 11.46
C VAL A 337 -10.07 -3.54 10.15
N LYS A 338 -9.04 -2.94 9.55
CA LYS A 338 -8.43 -3.48 8.32
C LYS A 338 -7.77 -4.83 8.57
N ALA A 339 -7.05 -4.95 9.67
CA ALA A 339 -6.28 -6.14 10.00
C ALA A 339 -7.18 -7.35 10.27
N GLU A 340 -8.30 -7.18 10.96
CA GLU A 340 -9.24 -8.28 11.21
C GLU A 340 -9.79 -8.90 9.92
N GLU A 341 -10.03 -8.07 8.90
CA GLU A 341 -10.64 -8.53 7.64
C GLU A 341 -9.62 -8.99 6.59
N ILE A 342 -8.39 -8.44 6.61
CA ILE A 342 -7.38 -8.67 5.56
C ILE A 342 -6.26 -9.61 6.03
N ILE A 343 -5.97 -9.65 7.34
CA ILE A 343 -4.81 -10.38 7.86
C ILE A 343 -5.23 -11.70 8.48
N SER A 344 -4.65 -12.78 7.94
CA SER A 344 -4.69 -14.10 8.55
C SER A 344 -3.37 -14.42 9.26
N TRP A 345 -3.42 -15.30 10.25
CA TRP A 345 -2.24 -15.76 10.98
C TRP A 345 -2.04 -17.24 10.67
N THR A 346 -0.79 -17.67 10.52
CA THR A 346 -0.50 -19.10 10.55
C THR A 346 -0.67 -19.63 11.98
N GLU A 347 -0.99 -20.92 12.13
CA GLU A 347 -1.13 -21.53 13.46
C GLU A 347 0.12 -21.32 14.33
N GLU A 348 1.31 -21.42 13.73
CA GLU A 348 2.57 -21.16 14.42
C GLU A 348 2.70 -19.71 14.92
N ALA A 349 2.33 -18.75 14.06
CA ALA A 349 2.39 -17.33 14.39
C ALA A 349 1.38 -16.98 15.49
N GLU A 350 0.19 -17.57 15.44
CA GLU A 350 -0.85 -17.41 16.45
C GLU A 350 -0.46 -18.05 17.79
N ALA A 351 0.14 -19.25 17.76
CA ALA A 351 0.71 -19.88 18.94
C ALA A 351 1.81 -19.03 19.57
N ARG A 352 2.66 -18.39 18.77
CA ARG A 352 3.67 -17.43 19.24
C ARG A 352 3.03 -16.18 19.86
N MET A 353 2.01 -15.62 19.22
CA MET A 353 1.26 -14.47 19.75
C MET A 353 0.56 -14.81 21.07
N ASN A 354 0.08 -16.05 21.23
CA ASN A 354 -0.56 -16.50 22.47
C ASN A 354 0.40 -16.65 23.65
N ARG A 355 1.71 -16.79 23.40
CA ARG A 355 2.76 -16.80 24.44
C ARG A 355 3.15 -15.40 24.91
N VAL A 356 2.69 -14.33 24.25
CA VAL A 356 2.99 -12.95 24.64
C VAL A 356 2.19 -12.59 25.90
N PRO A 357 2.80 -11.96 26.93
CA PRO A 357 2.12 -11.56 28.15
C PRO A 357 0.87 -10.70 27.90
N PRO A 358 -0.22 -10.88 28.67
CA PRO A 358 -1.47 -10.14 28.47
C PRO A 358 -1.31 -8.62 28.49
N GLN A 359 -0.39 -8.08 29.31
CA GLN A 359 -0.18 -6.63 29.42
C GLN A 359 0.34 -5.99 28.12
N VAL A 360 1.01 -6.76 27.26
CA VAL A 360 1.69 -6.25 26.04
C VAL A 360 1.18 -6.89 24.76
N LYS A 361 0.37 -7.95 24.86
CA LYS A 361 -0.20 -8.69 23.72
C LYS A 361 -0.95 -7.78 22.75
N GLY A 362 -1.73 -6.82 23.26
CA GLY A 362 -2.43 -5.84 22.42
C GLY A 362 -1.49 -4.94 21.62
N VAL A 363 -0.43 -4.45 22.26
CA VAL A 363 0.58 -3.58 21.64
C VAL A 363 1.40 -4.35 20.60
N ALA A 364 1.86 -5.56 20.96
CA ALA A 364 2.62 -6.43 20.07
C ALA A 364 1.81 -6.86 18.84
N ARG A 365 0.53 -7.22 19.02
CA ARG A 365 -0.37 -7.56 17.91
C ARG A 365 -0.55 -6.36 16.98
N THR A 366 -0.82 -5.17 17.54
CA THR A 366 -0.98 -3.95 16.74
C THR A 366 0.29 -3.60 15.95
N ALA A 367 1.47 -3.71 16.57
CA ALA A 367 2.75 -3.46 15.92
C ALA A 367 3.02 -4.43 14.75
N LEU A 368 2.70 -5.71 14.94
CA LEU A 368 2.83 -6.73 13.89
C LEU A 368 1.83 -6.55 12.76
N LEU A 369 0.56 -6.27 13.07
CA LEU A 369 -0.47 -5.98 12.06
C LEU A 369 -0.07 -4.77 11.22
N ARG A 370 0.45 -3.73 11.86
CA ARG A 370 0.96 -2.55 11.15
C ARG A 370 2.15 -2.89 10.26
N TYR A 371 3.14 -3.60 10.79
CA TYR A 371 4.30 -4.02 10.00
C TYR A 371 3.87 -4.83 8.79
N ALA A 372 2.96 -5.79 8.99
CA ALA A 372 2.41 -6.60 7.92
C ALA A 372 1.75 -5.72 6.84
N ILE A 373 0.90 -4.76 7.22
CA ILE A 373 0.27 -3.83 6.26
C ILE A 373 1.32 -2.97 5.53
N GLU A 374 2.29 -2.40 6.24
CA GLU A 374 3.33 -1.53 5.65
C GLU A 374 4.25 -2.29 4.69
N GLN A 375 4.50 -3.58 4.94
CA GLN A 375 5.29 -4.44 4.05
C GLN A 375 4.43 -5.20 3.02
N GLY A 376 3.10 -5.04 3.03
CA GLY A 376 2.18 -5.71 2.12
C GLY A 376 1.94 -7.20 2.42
N HIS A 377 2.24 -7.67 3.62
CA HIS A 377 1.90 -9.02 4.07
C HIS A 377 0.43 -9.12 4.51
N THR A 378 -0.29 -10.06 3.91
CA THR A 378 -1.68 -10.43 4.28
C THR A 378 -1.74 -11.69 5.14
N VAL A 379 -0.63 -12.42 5.26
CA VAL A 379 -0.49 -13.59 6.14
C VAL A 379 0.68 -13.35 7.08
N ILE A 380 0.39 -13.28 8.39
CA ILE A 380 1.43 -13.19 9.41
C ILE A 380 1.98 -14.58 9.67
N THR A 381 3.22 -14.78 9.24
CA THR A 381 4.00 -16.00 9.48
C THR A 381 5.02 -15.77 10.58
N SER A 382 5.60 -16.85 11.10
CA SER A 382 6.74 -16.80 12.03
C SER A 382 7.89 -15.93 11.51
N LYS A 383 8.10 -15.88 10.19
CA LYS A 383 9.13 -15.06 9.53
C LYS A 383 8.81 -13.57 9.62
N VAL A 384 7.58 -13.17 9.27
CA VAL A 384 7.11 -11.77 9.35
C VAL A 384 7.22 -11.25 10.78
N ILE A 385 6.93 -12.09 11.77
CA ILE A 385 7.12 -11.72 13.19
C ILE A 385 8.59 -11.43 13.50
N ASN A 386 9.52 -12.27 13.03
CA ASN A 386 10.94 -12.07 13.27
C ASN A 386 11.47 -10.81 12.57
N GLU A 387 11.03 -10.55 11.33
CA GLU A 387 11.41 -9.36 10.56
C GLU A 387 10.91 -8.07 11.24
N ALA A 388 9.65 -8.06 11.70
CA ALA A 388 9.09 -6.96 12.48
C ALA A 388 9.88 -6.72 13.77
N MET A 389 10.18 -7.80 14.51
CA MET A 389 10.96 -7.72 15.75
C MET A 389 12.35 -7.14 15.52
N ALA A 390 13.03 -7.50 14.44
CA ALA A 390 14.35 -6.97 14.11
C ALA A 390 14.35 -5.44 13.88
N ILE A 391 13.22 -4.89 13.41
CA ILE A 391 13.05 -3.46 13.15
C ILE A 391 12.66 -2.70 14.42
N PHE A 392 11.74 -3.25 15.21
CA PHE A 392 11.30 -2.63 16.47
C PHE A 392 12.31 -2.80 17.60
N MET A 393 13.19 -3.81 17.52
CA MET A 393 14.35 -4.01 18.38
C MET A 393 15.64 -4.02 17.55
N PRO A 394 16.18 -2.85 17.19
CA PRO A 394 17.48 -2.79 16.51
C PRO A 394 18.52 -3.47 17.39
N ALA A 395 19.40 -4.27 16.78
CA ALA A 395 20.46 -5.05 17.43
C ALA A 395 21.29 -4.29 18.49
N ARG A 396 21.30 -2.95 18.44
CA ARG A 396 21.93 -2.06 19.44
C ARG A 396 21.28 -2.07 20.84
N MET A 397 20.01 -2.45 21.00
CA MET A 397 19.40 -2.61 22.34
C MET A 397 19.73 -3.97 22.95
N ALA A 398 19.85 -5.02 22.13
CA ALA A 398 20.35 -6.32 22.57
C ALA A 398 21.85 -6.24 22.97
N GLU A 399 22.67 -5.50 22.21
CA GLU A 399 24.06 -5.18 22.58
C GLU A 399 24.17 -4.33 23.86
N LYS A 400 23.25 -3.39 24.11
CA LYS A 400 23.28 -2.51 25.30
C LYS A 400 22.68 -3.10 26.57
N MET A 401 21.84 -4.14 26.49
CA MET A 401 21.50 -4.95 27.68
C MET A 401 22.71 -5.75 28.19
N GLN A 402 23.74 -5.93 27.34
CA GLN A 402 24.94 -6.70 27.67
C GLN A 402 26.04 -5.88 28.35
N ILE A 403 25.93 -4.54 28.40
CA ILE A 403 26.83 -3.66 29.16
C ILE A 403 26.06 -3.10 30.37
N LEU A 404 25.84 -3.95 31.36
CA LEU A 404 25.29 -3.57 32.66
C LEU A 404 26.05 -4.31 33.76
N ALA A 405 27.30 -3.87 33.96
CA ALA A 405 28.06 -4.14 35.18
C ALA A 405 28.91 -2.93 35.60
N GLU A 406 29.30 -2.05 34.67
CA GLU A 406 30.07 -0.85 34.99
C GLU A 406 29.43 0.37 34.34
N ASP A 407 28.47 1.02 35.00
CA ASP A 407 28.10 2.41 34.70
C ASP A 407 27.16 3.07 35.74
N VAL A 408 27.33 2.72 37.02
CA VAL A 408 26.68 3.46 38.14
C VAL A 408 27.12 4.94 38.16
N ALA A 409 28.28 5.26 37.57
CA ALA A 409 28.75 6.63 37.38
C ALA A 409 28.08 7.37 36.20
N VAL A 410 27.55 6.67 35.20
CA VAL A 410 26.89 7.27 34.03
C VAL A 410 25.36 7.36 34.21
N ALA A 411 24.78 6.61 35.15
CA ALA A 411 23.36 6.70 35.51
C ALA A 411 22.95 8.09 36.04
N LYS A 412 23.84 8.80 36.75
CA LYS A 412 23.58 10.17 37.22
C LYS A 412 23.62 11.23 36.10
N LEU A 413 24.35 10.97 35.02
CA LEU A 413 24.45 11.89 33.86
C LEU A 413 23.41 11.60 32.76
N ARG A 414 22.74 10.44 32.79
CA ARG A 414 21.71 10.04 31.80
C ARG A 414 20.27 10.36 32.21
N ALA A 415 20.03 10.81 33.45
CA ALA A 415 18.70 11.22 33.91
C ALA A 415 18.18 12.49 33.20
N GLU A 416 19.04 13.28 32.57
CA GLU A 416 18.65 14.59 32.04
C GLU A 416 18.35 14.63 30.53
N ASN A 417 18.50 13.53 29.77
CA ASN A 417 18.21 13.56 28.33
C ASN A 417 17.81 12.18 27.79
N GLN A 418 16.54 11.79 27.93
CA GLN A 418 16.00 10.63 27.20
C GLN A 418 14.74 10.94 26.41
N SER A 419 14.79 10.56 25.13
CA SER A 419 13.70 10.63 24.17
C SER A 419 12.70 9.49 24.40
N VAL A 420 11.52 9.84 24.92
CA VAL A 420 10.42 8.90 25.08
C VAL A 420 9.86 8.54 23.70
N THR A 421 9.63 7.25 23.43
CA THR A 421 8.98 6.83 22.18
C THR A 421 7.48 6.75 22.43
N ALA A 422 6.73 7.63 21.78
CA ALA A 422 5.29 7.69 21.86
C ALA A 422 4.67 7.17 20.55
N ILE A 423 3.64 6.33 20.64
CA ILE A 423 2.94 5.77 19.49
C ILE A 423 1.50 6.26 19.51
N CYS A 424 1.05 6.87 18.41
CA CYS A 424 -0.36 7.21 18.27
C CYS A 424 -1.22 5.94 18.08
N SER A 425 -2.18 5.73 18.96
CA SER A 425 -3.15 4.62 18.92
C SER A 425 -4.11 4.67 17.73
N VAL A 426 -4.23 5.81 17.03
CA VAL A 426 -5.12 5.99 15.88
C VAL A 426 -4.41 5.77 14.54
N CYS A 427 -3.23 6.37 14.36
CA CYS A 427 -2.46 6.35 13.10
C CYS A 427 -1.23 5.44 13.14
N GLY A 428 -0.83 4.97 14.32
CA GLY A 428 0.44 4.30 14.55
C GLY A 428 1.66 5.24 14.58
N TYR A 429 1.57 6.51 14.20
CA TYR A 429 2.73 7.40 14.07
C TYR A 429 3.64 7.37 15.32
N THR A 430 4.91 7.02 15.10
CA THR A 430 5.93 6.88 16.15
C THR A 430 6.73 8.17 16.25
N VAL A 431 6.77 8.72 17.44
CA VAL A 431 7.59 9.89 17.74
C VAL A 431 8.80 9.40 18.50
N LYS A 432 9.99 9.75 17.99
CA LYS A 432 11.26 9.54 18.68
C LYS A 432 11.84 10.90 19.01
N GLY A 433 11.87 11.29 20.28
CA GLY A 433 12.51 12.55 20.67
C GLY A 433 12.07 13.09 22.03
N PRO A 434 12.76 14.11 22.55
CA PRO A 434 12.41 14.79 23.79
C PRO A 434 11.20 15.75 23.64
N ASN A 435 10.68 15.94 22.42
CA ASN A 435 9.60 16.89 22.17
C ASN A 435 8.22 16.23 22.40
N PRO A 436 7.35 16.79 23.26
CA PRO A 436 6.00 16.30 23.44
C PRO A 436 5.19 16.53 22.16
N VAL A 437 4.58 15.47 21.63
CA VAL A 437 3.78 15.56 20.42
C VAL A 437 2.37 15.98 20.78
N VAL A 438 2.08 17.23 20.45
CA VAL A 438 0.77 17.84 20.72
C VAL A 438 -0.32 17.24 19.83
N ARG A 439 0.04 16.80 18.60
CA ARG A 439 -0.91 16.26 17.62
C ARG A 439 -0.23 15.29 16.63
N CYS A 440 -0.86 14.17 16.26
CA CYS A 440 -0.33 13.25 15.24
C CYS A 440 -0.22 13.98 13.88
N PRO A 441 0.98 14.10 13.26
CA PRO A 441 1.13 14.74 11.95
C PRO A 441 0.48 13.93 10.82
N VAL A 442 0.17 12.66 11.06
CA VAL A 442 -0.47 11.76 10.09
C VAL A 442 -2.01 11.86 10.15
N CYS A 443 -2.63 11.70 11.33
CA CYS A 443 -4.10 11.68 11.45
C CYS A 443 -4.70 12.85 12.23
N LYS A 444 -3.88 13.79 12.70
CA LYS A 444 -4.31 14.94 13.52
C LYS A 444 -4.95 14.58 14.86
N ALA A 445 -4.81 13.34 15.34
CA ALA A 445 -5.24 12.95 16.68
C ALA A 445 -4.50 13.73 17.78
N GLU A 446 -5.22 14.07 18.85
CA GLU A 446 -4.71 14.82 19.99
C GLU A 446 -3.72 13.99 20.84
N ALA A 447 -2.97 14.66 21.71
CA ALA A 447 -1.91 14.08 22.52
C ALA A 447 -2.36 12.90 23.42
N ASP A 448 -3.64 12.86 23.82
CA ASP A 448 -4.23 11.77 24.64
C ASP A 448 -4.27 10.43 23.90
N LYS A 449 -4.20 10.46 22.56
CA LYS A 449 -4.16 9.25 21.72
C LYS A 449 -2.75 8.69 21.56
N PHE A 450 -1.74 9.28 22.19
CA PHE A 450 -0.39 8.73 22.21
C PHE A 450 -0.19 7.82 23.43
N GLN A 451 0.19 6.57 23.17
CA GLN A 451 0.62 5.62 24.19
C GLN A 451 2.14 5.70 24.34
N LEU A 452 2.59 5.89 25.58
CA LEU A 452 4.02 5.95 25.91
C LEU A 452 4.52 4.53 26.13
N ILE A 453 5.59 4.16 25.43
CA ILE A 453 6.28 2.89 25.68
C ILE A 453 7.37 3.16 26.71
N ASP A 454 7.12 2.74 27.95
CA ASP A 454 8.13 2.72 29.01
C ASP A 454 9.02 1.48 28.88
N ARG A 455 10.28 1.63 29.30
CA ARG A 455 11.32 0.61 29.33
C ARG A 455 10.91 -0.63 30.14
N ALA A 456 10.12 -0.47 31.21
CA ALA A 456 9.61 -1.58 32.02
C ALA A 456 8.73 -2.57 31.22
N VAL A 457 7.99 -2.06 30.23
CA VAL A 457 7.09 -2.86 29.38
C VAL A 457 7.89 -3.69 28.36
N VAL A 458 9.01 -3.16 27.91
CA VAL A 458 9.93 -3.84 26.98
C VAL A 458 10.81 -4.86 27.71
N GLU A 459 11.22 -4.57 28.95
CA GLU A 459 12.01 -5.48 29.79
C GLU A 459 11.24 -6.75 30.19
N ALA A 460 9.92 -6.64 30.44
CA ALA A 460 9.07 -7.80 30.73
C ALA A 460 8.92 -8.77 29.54
N ILE A 461 8.94 -8.26 28.31
CA ILE A 461 8.84 -9.08 27.08
C ILE A 461 10.13 -9.87 26.83
N ALA A 462 11.28 -9.29 27.18
CA ALA A 462 12.59 -9.89 26.96
C ALA A 462 12.93 -10.98 27.98
N ALA A 463 12.45 -10.87 29.23
CA ALA A 463 12.77 -11.81 30.30
C ALA A 463 12.18 -13.21 30.13
N GLU A 464 11.11 -13.37 29.33
CA GLU A 464 10.44 -14.67 29.14
C GLU A 464 10.89 -15.46 27.90
N GLN A 465 11.81 -14.92 27.08
CA GLN A 465 12.40 -15.65 25.95
C GLN A 465 13.90 -15.96 26.17
N GLY A 466 14.16 -16.92 27.07
CA GLY A 466 15.41 -17.68 27.11
C GLY A 466 16.53 -17.03 27.94
N GLY A 467 16.61 -17.37 29.23
CA GLY A 467 17.66 -16.91 30.12
C GLY A 467 19.04 -17.51 29.84
N VAL A 468 20.08 -16.73 30.12
CA VAL A 468 21.49 -17.15 30.16
C VAL A 468 21.88 -17.30 31.63
N GLU A 469 22.37 -18.48 32.03
CA GLU A 469 22.87 -18.72 33.40
C GLU A 469 24.41 -18.60 33.45
N GLU A 470 24.92 -18.02 34.53
CA GLU A 470 26.35 -17.91 34.84
C GLU A 470 26.80 -19.11 35.68
N GLU A 471 27.88 -19.78 35.29
CA GLU A 471 28.46 -20.88 36.05
C GLU A 471 29.98 -20.65 36.21
N GLU A 472 30.50 -20.80 37.44
CA GLU A 472 31.91 -20.60 37.75
C GLU A 472 32.71 -21.88 37.40
N THR A 473 33.68 -21.75 36.50
CA THR A 473 34.40 -22.89 35.90
C THR A 473 35.75 -23.18 36.58
N LEU A 474 36.39 -22.13 37.12
CA LEU A 474 37.59 -22.13 37.95
C LEU A 474 37.52 -20.93 38.91
N PRO A 475 38.26 -20.92 40.02
CA PRO A 475 38.26 -19.79 40.96
C PRO A 475 38.56 -18.47 40.23
N GLY A 476 37.56 -17.58 40.14
CA GLY A 476 37.67 -16.28 39.49
C GLY A 476 37.48 -16.24 37.97
N ILE A 477 36.98 -17.32 37.33
CA ILE A 477 36.70 -17.35 35.87
C ILE A 477 35.29 -17.91 35.60
N THR A 478 34.38 -17.02 35.18
CA THR A 478 32.99 -17.33 34.79
C THR A 478 32.81 -17.38 33.27
N VAL A 479 32.03 -18.34 32.78
CA VAL A 479 31.68 -18.45 31.35
C VAL A 479 30.16 -18.64 31.24
N LYS A 480 29.54 -17.92 30.30
CA LYS A 480 28.07 -17.92 30.13
C LYS A 480 27.64 -18.98 29.12
N TRP A 481 26.61 -19.76 29.48
CA TRP A 481 26.04 -20.78 28.61
C TRP A 481 24.61 -20.39 28.19
N ALA A 482 24.32 -20.48 26.89
CA ALA A 482 22.94 -20.44 26.41
C ALA A 482 22.19 -21.71 26.86
N ALA A 483 20.90 -21.59 27.19
CA ALA A 483 20.08 -22.70 27.68
C ALA A 483 20.14 -23.94 26.74
N ASP A 484 19.97 -23.71 25.44
CA ASP A 484 20.04 -24.73 24.39
C ASP A 484 21.40 -25.45 24.34
N ALA A 485 22.50 -24.69 24.53
CA ALA A 485 23.86 -25.22 24.52
C ALA A 485 24.13 -26.13 25.73
N ARG A 486 23.54 -25.77 26.88
CA ARG A 486 23.61 -26.55 28.11
C ARG A 486 22.77 -27.82 28.01
N ASP A 487 21.58 -27.74 27.41
CA ASP A 487 20.73 -28.91 27.22
C ASP A 487 21.41 -29.95 26.32
N GLY A 488 22.16 -29.50 25.30
CA GLY A 488 23.03 -30.39 24.53
C GLY A 488 24.10 -31.11 25.38
N LEU A 489 24.73 -30.42 26.36
CA LEU A 489 25.66 -31.10 27.27
C LEU A 489 24.94 -32.13 28.17
N ARG A 490 23.68 -31.91 28.54
CA ARG A 490 22.92 -32.83 29.40
C ARG A 490 22.57 -34.14 28.70
N GLU A 491 22.39 -34.09 27.38
CA GLU A 491 22.17 -35.28 26.54
C GLU A 491 23.41 -36.18 26.43
N VAL A 492 24.59 -35.73 26.87
CA VAL A 492 25.76 -36.61 26.99
C VAL A 492 25.58 -37.50 28.21
N THR A 493 25.28 -38.77 27.97
CA THR A 493 24.94 -39.74 29.02
C THR A 493 26.16 -40.15 29.86
N ASP A 494 27.35 -40.18 29.25
CA ASP A 494 28.61 -40.49 29.93
C ASP A 494 29.17 -39.26 30.68
N ALA A 495 29.26 -39.37 32.00
CA ALA A 495 29.69 -38.27 32.87
C ALA A 495 31.16 -37.86 32.70
N TYR A 496 32.03 -38.73 32.19
CA TYR A 496 33.42 -38.39 31.88
C TYR A 496 33.51 -37.63 30.55
N LEU A 497 32.81 -38.10 29.51
CA LEU A 497 32.77 -37.45 28.20
C LEU A 497 32.06 -36.10 28.26
N ARG A 498 30.99 -35.97 29.06
CA ARG A 498 30.31 -34.68 29.30
C ARG A 498 31.25 -33.63 29.91
N ARG A 499 32.04 -34.03 30.91
CA ARG A 499 33.05 -33.15 31.53
C ARG A 499 34.15 -32.78 30.55
N ARG A 500 34.59 -33.73 29.71
CA ARG A 500 35.60 -33.49 28.67
C ARG A 500 35.11 -32.53 27.58
N ALA A 501 33.88 -32.68 27.11
CA ALA A 501 33.25 -31.78 26.15
C ALA A 501 33.09 -30.38 26.72
N LYS A 502 32.53 -30.26 27.95
CA LYS A 502 32.40 -28.96 28.66
C LYS A 502 33.75 -28.23 28.76
N ALA A 503 34.80 -28.90 29.23
CA ALA A 503 36.13 -28.31 29.39
C ALA A 503 36.76 -27.89 28.05
N ARG A 504 36.55 -28.66 26.97
CA ARG A 504 37.04 -28.34 25.63
C ARG A 504 36.37 -27.09 25.07
N ILE A 505 35.06 -26.96 25.24
CA ILE A 505 34.25 -25.83 24.77
C ILE A 505 34.61 -24.57 25.54
N GLU A 506 34.72 -24.64 26.87
CA GLU A 506 35.12 -23.51 27.71
C GLU A 506 36.55 -23.07 27.44
N LYS A 507 37.48 -24.00 27.19
CA LYS A 507 38.85 -23.66 26.76
C LYS A 507 38.86 -22.95 25.40
N TYR A 508 38.07 -23.43 24.44
CA TYR A 508 37.96 -22.82 23.12
C TYR A 508 37.37 -21.41 23.20
N ALA A 509 36.26 -21.25 23.91
CA ALA A 509 35.60 -19.97 24.14
C ALA A 509 36.55 -18.95 24.79
N ARG A 510 37.33 -19.37 25.82
CA ARG A 510 38.36 -18.51 26.43
C ARG A 510 39.47 -18.13 25.46
N SER A 511 39.99 -19.09 24.69
CA SER A 511 41.09 -18.83 23.74
C SER A 511 40.70 -17.86 22.62
N LYS A 512 39.41 -17.81 22.27
CA LYS A 512 38.84 -16.96 21.22
C LYS A 512 38.09 -15.74 21.76
N ARG A 513 38.10 -15.51 23.09
CA ARG A 513 37.37 -14.43 23.78
C ARG A 513 35.87 -14.40 23.45
N ILE A 514 35.25 -15.57 23.34
CA ILE A 514 33.81 -15.70 23.07
C ILE A 514 33.08 -15.56 24.41
N PRO A 515 32.18 -14.56 24.57
CA PRO A 515 31.58 -14.24 25.87
C PRO A 515 30.42 -15.16 26.27
N VAL A 516 29.76 -15.81 25.30
CA VAL A 516 28.64 -16.75 25.54
C VAL A 516 28.79 -17.97 24.65
N ILE A 517 28.68 -19.16 25.24
CA ILE A 517 28.69 -20.42 24.52
C ILE A 517 27.27 -20.70 23.99
N THR A 518 27.09 -20.56 22.68
CA THR A 518 25.84 -20.84 21.96
C THR A 518 25.76 -22.29 21.50
N LYS A 519 24.57 -22.75 21.09
CA LYS A 519 24.39 -24.12 20.59
C LYS A 519 25.21 -24.38 19.33
N ASP A 520 25.34 -23.39 18.44
CA ASP A 520 26.09 -23.50 17.19
C ASP A 520 27.59 -23.73 17.45
N LEU A 521 28.10 -23.23 18.57
CA LEU A 521 29.46 -23.48 19.02
C LEU A 521 29.57 -24.81 19.77
N ALA A 522 28.63 -25.09 20.68
CA ALA A 522 28.71 -26.22 21.58
C ALA A 522 28.45 -27.55 20.87
N PHE A 523 27.43 -27.63 20.00
CA PHE A 523 26.96 -28.90 19.45
C PHE A 523 28.01 -29.60 18.58
N PRO A 524 28.68 -28.93 17.61
CA PRO A 524 29.73 -29.57 16.83
C PRO A 524 30.87 -30.08 17.71
N MET A 525 31.24 -29.33 18.75
CA MET A 525 32.30 -29.70 19.68
C MET A 525 31.90 -30.86 20.61
N ILE A 526 30.62 -30.96 20.97
CA ILE A 526 30.07 -32.09 21.74
C ILE A 526 30.10 -33.35 20.87
N GLU A 527 29.59 -33.30 19.64
CA GLU A 527 29.59 -34.45 18.73
C GLU A 527 31.01 -34.95 18.46
N GLU A 528 31.95 -34.04 18.17
CA GLU A 528 33.35 -34.37 17.91
C GLU A 528 34.03 -35.00 19.14
N THR A 529 33.62 -34.62 20.35
CA THR A 529 34.28 -35.07 21.59
C THR A 529 33.66 -36.34 22.18
N VAL A 530 32.36 -36.52 22.00
CA VAL A 530 31.57 -37.57 22.66
C VAL A 530 31.30 -38.75 21.71
N GLY A 531 31.18 -38.49 20.41
CA GLY A 531 30.71 -39.47 19.43
C GLY A 531 29.18 -39.60 19.45
N ARG A 532 28.58 -39.78 18.26
CA ARG A 532 27.12 -39.77 18.08
C ARG A 532 26.41 -40.95 18.77
N ASP A 533 27.15 -42.03 19.00
CA ASP A 533 26.71 -43.26 19.67
C ASP A 533 26.47 -43.10 21.19
N LYS A 534 26.97 -42.02 21.79
CA LYS A 534 26.89 -41.79 23.25
C LYS A 534 26.01 -40.61 23.66
N LEU A 535 25.24 -40.09 22.71
CA LEU A 535 24.28 -38.99 22.89
C LEU A 535 22.88 -39.58 23.14
N GLY A 536 22.13 -38.98 24.07
CA GLY A 536 20.80 -39.44 24.48
C GLY A 536 19.75 -39.30 23.36
N ALA A 537 18.60 -39.96 23.56
CA ALA A 537 17.50 -39.94 22.59
C ALA A 537 16.93 -38.53 22.32
N GLY A 538 17.17 -37.56 23.22
CA GLY A 538 16.79 -36.16 23.05
C GLY A 538 17.71 -35.39 22.09
N TRP A 539 18.91 -35.90 21.78
CA TRP A 539 19.89 -35.24 20.91
C TRP A 539 19.36 -34.96 19.51
N GLU A 540 18.68 -35.94 18.90
CA GLU A 540 18.07 -35.77 17.58
C GLU A 540 16.91 -34.77 17.60
N THR A 541 16.22 -34.65 18.73
CA THR A 541 15.13 -33.68 18.89
C THR A 541 15.67 -32.24 19.04
N LEU A 542 16.85 -32.09 19.66
CA LEU A 542 17.57 -30.82 19.75
C LEU A 542 18.13 -30.38 18.38
N ILE A 543 18.60 -31.33 17.56
CA ILE A 543 19.07 -31.08 16.19
C ILE A 543 17.91 -30.84 15.21
N ALA A 544 16.79 -31.55 15.34
CA ALA A 544 15.63 -31.42 14.46
C ALA A 544 14.91 -30.06 14.62
N ARG A 545 15.05 -29.40 15.77
CA ARG A 545 14.66 -27.99 15.94
C ARG A 545 15.55 -27.01 15.16
N THR A 546 16.61 -27.48 14.49
CA THR A 546 17.64 -26.65 13.88
C THR A 546 17.94 -26.90 12.39
N THR A 547 17.19 -27.73 11.66
CA THR A 547 17.48 -27.90 10.22
C THR A 547 16.24 -28.19 9.37
N PHE A 548 15.97 -27.30 8.41
CA PHE A 548 15.18 -27.58 7.20
C PHE A 548 16.18 -28.11 6.15
N GLU A 549 15.95 -29.28 5.56
CA GLU A 549 16.77 -29.85 4.47
C GLU A 549 15.92 -30.07 3.20
N PRO A 550 16.51 -29.89 2.00
CA PRO A 550 16.22 -30.77 0.86
C PRO A 550 17.33 -31.84 0.72
N ALA A 551 16.91 -33.04 0.31
CA ALA A 551 17.61 -34.31 0.49
C ALA A 551 18.90 -34.56 -0.35
N GLN A 552 19.95 -35.00 0.37
CA GLN A 552 20.79 -36.23 0.27
C GLN A 552 21.32 -36.74 -1.11
N LEU A 553 22.54 -37.26 -1.33
CA LEU A 553 23.73 -37.83 -0.59
C LEU A 553 24.88 -37.94 -1.66
N PRO A 554 26.13 -38.45 -1.45
CA PRO A 554 27.03 -38.61 -0.29
C PRO A 554 28.50 -38.11 -0.51
N GLY A 555 29.25 -37.83 0.57
CA GLY A 555 30.72 -38.07 0.67
C GLY A 555 31.73 -36.91 0.52
N GLY A 556 32.44 -36.58 1.61
CA GLY A 556 33.90 -36.31 1.60
C GLY A 556 34.44 -34.88 1.85
N ASN A 557 35.26 -34.71 2.91
CA ASN A 557 36.24 -33.62 3.24
C ASN A 557 36.98 -32.99 2.04
N GLY A 558 37.55 -31.77 1.99
CA GLY A 558 37.83 -30.66 2.92
C GLY A 558 39.02 -29.78 2.38
N GLY A 559 39.16 -28.49 2.78
CA GLY A 559 40.46 -27.75 2.79
C GLY A 559 40.51 -26.32 2.20
N ASN A 560 41.08 -25.34 2.93
CA ASN A 560 41.68 -24.13 2.33
C ASN A 560 43.08 -23.93 2.92
N GLY A 561 44.07 -24.06 2.04
CA GLY A 561 45.42 -24.56 2.34
C GLY A 561 45.64 -25.68 1.35
N GLU A 562 46.78 -25.70 0.67
CA GLU A 562 47.10 -26.73 -0.31
C GLU A 562 46.84 -28.14 0.23
N THR A 563 45.70 -28.70 -0.16
CA THR A 563 45.46 -30.13 -0.37
C THR A 563 44.49 -30.28 -1.55
N GLY A 564 44.75 -29.55 -2.64
CA GLY A 564 44.33 -30.08 -3.93
C GLY A 564 45.13 -31.36 -4.14
N GLU A 565 44.51 -32.42 -4.65
CA GLU A 565 45.20 -33.65 -5.08
C GLU A 565 46.37 -33.34 -6.05
N PHE A 566 46.38 -32.13 -6.61
CA PHE A 566 47.35 -31.63 -7.57
C PHE A 566 48.02 -30.32 -7.12
N ALA A 567 49.34 -30.25 -7.23
CA ALA A 567 50.11 -29.03 -7.07
C ALA A 567 50.02 -28.15 -8.32
N TRP A 568 49.60 -26.89 -8.21
CA TRP A 568 49.45 -26.01 -9.38
C TRP A 568 50.70 -25.17 -9.60
N THR A 569 51.19 -25.10 -10.85
CA THR A 569 52.26 -24.16 -11.17
C THR A 569 51.76 -22.72 -11.16
N PRO A 570 52.62 -21.72 -10.89
CA PRO A 570 52.24 -20.31 -10.91
C PRO A 570 51.64 -19.88 -12.26
N ASP A 571 52.19 -20.41 -13.36
CA ASP A 571 51.73 -20.10 -14.72
C ASP A 571 50.33 -20.69 -15.01
N ALA A 572 50.06 -21.92 -14.54
CA ALA A 572 48.74 -22.54 -14.65
C ALA A 572 47.68 -21.79 -13.82
N THR A 573 48.06 -21.33 -12.63
CA THR A 573 47.20 -20.52 -11.75
C THR A 573 46.88 -19.17 -12.37
N ALA A 574 47.89 -18.50 -12.95
CA ALA A 574 47.71 -17.24 -13.67
C ALA A 574 46.80 -17.41 -14.90
N ARG A 575 46.90 -18.54 -15.60
CA ARG A 575 46.07 -18.84 -16.77
C ARG A 575 44.59 -19.07 -16.41
N LEU A 576 44.33 -19.78 -15.31
CA LEU A 576 42.98 -20.00 -14.79
C LEU A 576 42.34 -18.69 -14.31
N ASN A 577 43.13 -17.80 -13.69
CA ASN A 577 42.66 -16.49 -13.23
C ASN A 577 42.25 -15.52 -14.35
N ARG A 578 42.58 -15.82 -15.62
CA ARG A 578 42.07 -15.07 -16.79
C ARG A 578 40.62 -15.39 -17.12
N VAL A 579 40.07 -16.51 -16.64
CA VAL A 579 38.63 -16.81 -16.73
C VAL A 579 37.89 -15.91 -15.72
N PRO A 580 36.73 -15.28 -16.04
CA PRO A 580 36.02 -14.39 -15.11
C PRO A 580 35.71 -15.06 -13.76
N ALA A 581 35.87 -14.32 -12.65
CA ALA A 581 35.69 -14.85 -11.30
C ALA A 581 34.23 -15.23 -11.01
N GLY A 582 34.03 -16.23 -10.16
CA GLY A 582 32.73 -16.83 -9.86
C GLY A 582 32.52 -18.14 -10.61
N PHE A 583 31.26 -18.52 -10.83
CA PHE A 583 30.85 -19.85 -11.31
C PHE A 583 31.64 -20.39 -12.51
N MET A 584 31.98 -19.55 -13.50
CA MET A 584 32.73 -19.99 -14.68
C MET A 584 34.16 -20.41 -14.38
N ARG A 585 34.85 -19.73 -13.46
CA ARG A 585 36.23 -20.09 -13.07
C ARG A 585 36.25 -21.34 -12.20
N ASP A 586 35.24 -21.51 -11.35
CA ASP A 586 35.13 -22.66 -10.45
C ASP A 586 34.87 -23.95 -11.25
N MET A 587 33.92 -23.93 -12.19
CA MET A 587 33.71 -25.09 -13.10
C MET A 587 34.93 -25.37 -14.00
N THR A 588 35.60 -24.33 -14.49
CA THR A 588 36.78 -24.52 -15.34
C THR A 588 37.93 -25.15 -14.54
N ARG A 589 38.08 -24.81 -13.26
CA ARG A 589 39.04 -25.46 -12.36
C ARG A 589 38.74 -26.94 -12.18
N GLU A 590 37.47 -27.29 -11.95
CA GLU A 590 37.05 -28.68 -11.75
C GLU A 590 37.36 -29.57 -12.97
N GLU A 591 37.11 -29.08 -14.19
CA GLU A 591 37.41 -29.87 -15.40
C GLU A 591 38.92 -30.05 -15.62
N ILE A 592 39.75 -29.06 -15.27
CA ILE A 592 41.21 -29.20 -15.32
C ILE A 592 41.69 -30.24 -14.32
N GLU A 593 41.16 -30.24 -13.10
CA GLU A 593 41.50 -31.23 -12.07
C GLU A 593 40.99 -32.63 -12.43
N LYS A 594 39.94 -32.75 -13.23
CA LYS A 594 39.47 -34.01 -13.79
C LYS A 594 40.43 -34.56 -14.85
N VAL A 595 40.89 -33.73 -15.78
CA VAL A 595 41.92 -34.14 -16.77
C VAL A 595 43.23 -34.54 -16.06
N ALA A 596 43.57 -33.85 -14.98
CA ALA A 596 44.73 -34.20 -14.14
C ALA A 596 44.59 -35.60 -13.50
N ARG A 597 43.40 -35.94 -13.00
CA ARG A 597 43.08 -37.28 -12.46
C ARG A 597 43.15 -38.37 -13.51
N GLU A 598 42.57 -38.16 -14.69
CA GLU A 598 42.56 -39.15 -15.78
C GLU A 598 43.98 -39.49 -16.24
N LYS A 599 44.89 -38.52 -16.19
CA LYS A 599 46.30 -38.71 -16.54
C LYS A 599 47.18 -39.12 -15.36
N ALA A 600 46.59 -39.29 -14.17
CA ALA A 600 47.29 -39.56 -12.91
C ALA A 600 48.47 -38.60 -12.65
N ALA A 601 48.34 -37.34 -13.09
CA ALA A 601 49.33 -36.31 -12.82
C ALA A 601 49.28 -35.94 -11.33
N THR A 602 50.31 -35.35 -10.76
CA THR A 602 50.26 -34.81 -9.38
C THR A 602 50.56 -33.31 -9.35
N THR A 603 50.93 -32.75 -10.50
CA THR A 603 51.21 -31.33 -10.70
C THR A 603 50.49 -30.86 -11.96
N ILE A 604 49.69 -29.80 -11.84
CA ILE A 604 49.00 -29.15 -12.97
C ILE A 604 49.90 -28.05 -13.50
N ASP A 605 50.52 -28.32 -14.64
CA ASP A 605 51.30 -27.37 -15.40
C ASP A 605 50.42 -26.61 -16.43
N LEU A 606 51.03 -25.66 -17.15
CA LEU A 606 50.30 -24.82 -18.10
C LEU A 606 49.71 -25.64 -19.25
N ALA A 607 50.38 -26.71 -19.68
CA ALA A 607 49.92 -27.53 -20.79
C ALA A 607 48.66 -28.33 -20.42
N LEU A 608 48.66 -28.92 -19.22
CA LEU A 608 47.50 -29.65 -18.69
C LEU A 608 46.33 -28.71 -18.36
N CYS A 609 46.63 -27.49 -17.92
CA CYS A 609 45.64 -26.42 -17.70
C CYS A 609 44.94 -26.01 -19.01
N GLU A 610 45.67 -25.81 -20.11
CA GLU A 610 45.06 -25.46 -21.41
C GLU A 610 44.19 -26.60 -21.97
N GLU A 611 44.61 -27.85 -21.80
CA GLU A 611 43.84 -29.02 -22.22
C GLU A 611 42.52 -29.14 -21.45
N GLY A 612 42.56 -28.96 -20.13
CA GLY A 612 41.37 -28.95 -19.28
C GLY A 612 40.40 -27.81 -19.60
N ILE A 613 40.91 -26.61 -19.91
CA ILE A 613 40.08 -25.48 -20.36
C ILE A 613 39.43 -25.79 -21.71
N GLY A 614 40.13 -26.50 -22.60
CA GLY A 614 39.60 -26.98 -23.87
C GLY A 614 38.42 -27.95 -23.70
N GLN A 615 38.56 -28.91 -22.78
CA GLN A 615 37.47 -29.84 -22.45
C GLN A 615 36.30 -29.14 -21.75
N ALA A 616 36.55 -28.21 -20.82
CA ALA A 616 35.51 -27.43 -20.16
C ALA A 616 34.64 -26.66 -21.15
N ARG A 617 35.26 -26.11 -22.21
CA ARG A 617 34.54 -25.44 -23.30
C ARG A 617 33.65 -26.38 -24.10
N ASN A 618 34.09 -27.61 -24.33
CA ASN A 618 33.29 -28.61 -25.05
C ASN A 618 32.12 -29.11 -24.19
N THR A 619 32.36 -29.42 -22.91
CA THR A 619 31.31 -29.81 -21.96
C THR A 619 30.29 -28.70 -21.78
N MET A 620 30.70 -27.43 -21.73
CA MET A 620 29.79 -26.30 -21.63
C MET A 620 28.95 -26.12 -22.90
N ASN A 621 29.53 -26.34 -24.08
CA ASN A 621 28.78 -26.36 -25.34
C ASN A 621 27.77 -27.52 -25.40
N GLU A 622 28.10 -28.69 -24.84
CA GLU A 622 27.21 -29.84 -24.75
C GLU A 622 26.09 -29.65 -23.72
N VAL A 623 26.37 -29.03 -22.57
CA VAL A 623 25.37 -28.68 -21.56
C VAL A 623 24.43 -27.60 -22.09
N ILE A 624 24.93 -26.59 -22.81
CA ILE A 624 24.10 -25.60 -23.49
C ILE A 624 23.24 -26.28 -24.58
N ALA A 625 23.80 -27.22 -25.35
CA ALA A 625 23.04 -27.99 -26.33
C ALA A 625 21.99 -28.92 -25.68
N GLY A 626 22.30 -29.49 -24.51
CA GLY A 626 21.41 -30.33 -23.69
C GLY A 626 20.27 -29.53 -23.04
N TYR A 627 20.57 -28.34 -22.54
CA TYR A 627 19.57 -27.39 -22.01
C TYR A 627 18.62 -26.89 -23.12
N ILE A 628 19.12 -26.79 -24.36
CA ILE A 628 18.30 -26.50 -25.56
C ILE A 628 17.46 -27.72 -25.99
N ARG A 629 17.90 -28.96 -25.74
CA ARG A 629 17.14 -30.20 -26.01
C ARG A 629 16.05 -30.48 -24.95
N GLN A 630 16.36 -30.33 -23.66
CA GLN A 630 15.40 -30.50 -22.54
C GLN A 630 14.27 -29.44 -22.53
N ARG A 631 14.41 -28.37 -23.32
CA ARG A 631 13.35 -27.36 -23.55
C ARG A 631 12.44 -27.67 -24.75
N LYS A 632 12.69 -28.75 -25.49
CA LYS A 632 11.93 -29.15 -26.69
C LYS A 632 11.07 -30.41 -26.51
N GLU A 633 11.41 -31.28 -25.57
CA GLU A 633 10.51 -32.30 -25.01
C GLU A 633 9.60 -31.64 -23.98
#